data_AF-I1CGT6-F1
#
_entry.id   AF-I1CGT6-F1
#
_cell.length_a   1.000
_cell.length_b   1.000
_cell.length_c   1.000
_cell.angle_alpha   90.00
_cell.angle_beta   90.00
_cell.angle_gamma   90.00
#
_symmetry.space_group_name_H-M   'P 1'
#
loop_
_entity.id
_entity.type
_entity.pdbx_description
1 polymer ?
#
loop_
_entity_poly.entity_id
_entity_poly.type
_entity_poly.pdbx_seq_one_letter_code
_entity_poly.pdbx_strand_id
1 'polypeptide(L)'
;MLSLRGITEYETFDHPVATMIVISSLNTDPISTIMQLYNPNIPSFTLDKPYIDTNILRYYVVLHDPNLTTLEHSTAMFEKLKRTVGLHCYLLTINSKPRNTVDVDNLEEKAEESIRQVWENSLTESYRIESELQTFVASTADSSTSSLNAPLSPLVGGHTRSSSVSSNLSSLQTPIVHGASIQSSPIDSSESPYNTSSAEKSVSELQQDSIQYGRCMTADNVEQLKTMVREFAVQSLVPFMERNIQQWNEQVASARRGLTGRLFGASRRLFGTSGRSSPQSVQTIPAQGPNIPYGLNSITVYPFAAPEAQMRKLADYAFMLRDYKFAYTIYDTVRRDYATEKAYKHHAGTQEMMGICLLMMNQPLTSKTDVDRHFELAVQQYLSRCRSIFHATRTTVIYYELLKVHQMWKDIPTALVRMTGEDSDLRSGLFLEQAALCFLRANKPMVRKYGFHLAMAGQRYSKASQRLHAFRCYEMAASVLDTKSWTIAKNHVQFALGRQAFHLGRLEDSVTYFSNVLTDSKQTAQQQIAHIREFLFIYKQYASQAGFDPLKQSFPNLALPVIDDRQIQVTLSNAQSNTTHREEWAAMEIELLEESIANGYISSSKRAMAVQQQDDDRIVCAVEESAIIHIELYNPLQIAISLSNLMLGCQYKESSKPQDYVADTDEEMPEGKQIGGTDLLEFEHYKLQKLSGVTLDPLEKKTISLAIVPCHKGSLLVTGLHYTLNELVHTFKPFVKRGKRLNRTKEERMSVVYACDRSLDILVTSPMPLLDIAFHHVPETVLSGEVVQTVLEINNKGNKGLTALRLKASHPSFICVGNPEDMDKDIYAAHPSTLDKMQIDNHLFDPSVISIPLPENDGRGTVKPGETTLVPLWIRGDRIGKHTFKLLFSYQSDEDNAMIAHRTLRYSIQVQVLPSLKINAFTRQSTTAINEFILGIEIENLQTTAQFELGQLTASSPVWAISSLSINLSDTQDVERKTTIPPRQTTFAYYKIHRLAYENESDSPEAWTSQALGALLNDYGDSKKKRALPPINLHLSKISFVSH
;
A
#
# COMPACT_ATOMS: atom_id res chain seq x y z
N MET A 1 -36.17 25.69 6.47
CA MET A 1 -36.89 24.54 5.90
C MET A 1 -38.17 24.20 6.67
N LEU A 2 -38.18 24.06 8.01
CA LEU A 2 -39.43 23.87 8.77
C LEU A 2 -40.30 25.14 8.89
N SER A 3 -39.70 26.33 8.84
CA SER A 3 -40.39 27.63 8.87
C SER A 3 -41.07 28.05 7.56
N LEU A 4 -40.94 27.26 6.49
CA LEU A 4 -41.40 27.59 5.14
C LEU A 4 -42.69 26.85 4.74
N ARG A 5 -43.38 26.23 5.70
CA ARG A 5 -44.56 25.41 5.39
C ARG A 5 -45.84 26.23 5.53
N GLY A 6 -46.60 26.28 4.46
CA GLY A 6 -47.95 26.85 4.47
C GLY A 6 -48.96 25.89 5.10
N ILE A 7 -50.14 26.43 5.43
CA ILE A 7 -51.26 25.71 6.03
C ILE A 7 -51.68 24.51 5.14
N THR A 8 -51.75 23.31 5.73
CA THR A 8 -52.09 22.04 5.04
C THR A 8 -53.46 21.46 5.44
N GLU A 9 -54.02 20.57 4.63
CA GLU A 9 -55.33 19.97 4.84
C GLU A 9 -55.37 18.85 5.89
N TYR A 10 -54.21 18.26 6.24
CA TYR A 10 -54.12 17.05 7.10
C TYR A 10 -53.38 17.25 8.43
N GLU A 11 -52.75 18.40 8.63
CA GLU A 11 -51.99 18.74 9.84
C GLU A 11 -52.44 20.12 10.34
N THR A 12 -52.88 20.21 11.60
CA THR A 12 -53.49 21.43 12.13
C THR A 12 -52.56 22.26 13.03
N PHE A 13 -51.30 21.85 13.18
CA PHE A 13 -50.29 22.61 13.95
C PHE A 13 -49.93 23.95 13.29
N ASP A 14 -49.91 24.00 11.96
CA ASP A 14 -49.68 25.23 11.19
C ASP A 14 -50.98 26.02 10.94
N HIS A 15 -52.13 25.57 11.48
CA HIS A 15 -53.38 26.31 11.36
C HIS A 15 -53.39 27.49 12.33
N PRO A 16 -53.95 28.65 11.94
CA PRO A 16 -54.06 29.78 12.85
C PRO A 16 -54.92 29.40 14.06
N VAL A 17 -54.39 29.61 15.26
CA VAL A 17 -55.14 29.45 16.53
C VAL A 17 -55.74 30.77 17.01
N ALA A 18 -55.19 31.88 16.52
CA ALA A 18 -55.63 33.23 16.78
C ALA A 18 -55.26 34.17 15.62
N THR A 19 -55.96 35.29 15.53
CA THR A 19 -55.65 36.42 14.65
C THR A 19 -55.54 37.68 15.48
N MET A 20 -54.44 38.40 15.33
CA MET A 20 -54.25 39.71 15.93
C MET A 20 -54.65 40.78 14.93
N ILE A 21 -55.64 41.60 15.26
CA ILE A 21 -56.13 42.70 14.43
C ILE A 21 -55.60 43.98 15.06
N VAL A 22 -54.72 44.67 14.33
CA VAL A 22 -54.00 45.84 14.84
C VAL A 22 -54.55 47.09 14.17
N ILE A 23 -54.92 48.11 14.96
CA ILE A 23 -55.45 49.37 14.46
C ILE A 23 -54.75 50.56 15.11
N SER A 24 -54.38 51.55 14.31
CA SER A 24 -53.80 52.79 14.85
C SER A 24 -54.86 53.62 15.56
N SER A 25 -54.48 54.23 16.68
CA SER A 25 -55.28 55.20 17.43
C SER A 25 -55.63 56.47 16.65
N LEU A 26 -55.00 56.69 15.48
CA LEU A 26 -55.32 57.78 14.54
C LEU A 26 -56.58 57.52 13.71
N ASN A 27 -57.04 56.27 13.63
CA ASN A 27 -58.19 55.94 12.81
C ASN A 27 -59.45 56.60 13.41
N THR A 28 -60.10 57.45 12.62
CA THR A 28 -61.28 58.21 13.05
C THR A 28 -62.52 57.33 13.26
N ASP A 29 -62.58 56.16 12.62
CA ASP A 29 -63.67 55.19 12.78
C ASP A 29 -63.14 53.73 12.81
N PRO A 30 -62.56 53.31 13.95
CA PRO A 30 -61.90 52.01 14.05
C PRO A 30 -62.87 50.85 13.97
N ILE A 31 -64.10 51.03 14.44
CA ILE A 31 -65.09 49.95 14.51
C ILE A 31 -65.54 49.62 13.10
N SER A 32 -65.94 50.61 12.29
CA SER A 32 -66.30 50.36 10.88
C SER A 32 -65.12 49.76 10.10
N THR A 33 -63.91 50.27 10.31
CA THR A 33 -62.71 49.76 9.64
C THR A 33 -62.45 48.29 9.97
N ILE A 34 -62.57 47.90 11.25
CA ILE A 34 -62.44 46.49 11.67
C ILE A 34 -63.58 45.65 11.08
N MET A 35 -64.81 46.19 11.02
CA MET A 35 -65.96 45.45 10.48
C MET A 35 -65.83 45.15 8.99
N GLN A 36 -65.11 45.98 8.23
CA GLN A 36 -64.79 45.68 6.83
C GLN A 36 -63.96 44.40 6.69
N LEU A 37 -63.10 44.06 7.66
CA LEU A 37 -62.31 42.82 7.63
C LEU A 37 -63.16 41.55 7.80
N TYR A 38 -64.43 41.67 8.24
CA TYR A 38 -65.38 40.55 8.30
C TYR A 38 -66.23 40.41 7.03
N ASN A 39 -66.00 41.24 6.02
CA ASN A 39 -66.73 41.15 4.77
C ASN A 39 -66.30 39.85 4.04
N PRO A 40 -67.23 38.90 3.82
CA PRO A 40 -66.92 37.62 3.16
C PRO A 40 -66.49 37.79 1.70
N ASN A 41 -66.67 38.97 1.11
CA ASN A 41 -66.19 39.30 -0.24
C ASN A 41 -64.72 39.73 -0.29
N ILE A 42 -64.06 39.88 0.87
CA ILE A 42 -62.62 40.19 0.95
C ILE A 42 -61.89 38.86 1.16
N PRO A 43 -61.17 38.35 0.14
CA PRO A 43 -60.52 37.06 0.26
C PRO A 43 -59.41 37.08 1.31
N SER A 44 -59.50 36.20 2.30
CA SER A 44 -58.44 35.93 3.27
C SER A 44 -57.53 34.83 2.74
N PHE A 45 -56.27 35.18 2.43
CA PHE A 45 -55.26 34.22 1.97
C PHE A 45 -55.01 33.06 2.96
N THR A 46 -55.35 33.25 4.24
CA THR A 46 -55.20 32.24 5.30
C THR A 46 -56.48 31.54 5.72
N LEU A 47 -57.67 32.17 5.65
CA LEU A 47 -58.88 31.66 6.31
C LEU A 47 -59.94 31.11 5.36
N ASP A 48 -59.81 31.32 4.05
CA ASP A 48 -60.84 30.94 3.06
C ASP A 48 -60.74 29.48 2.58
N LYS A 49 -60.13 28.59 3.37
CA LYS A 49 -59.99 27.18 3.01
C LYS A 49 -61.00 26.33 3.78
N PRO A 50 -61.66 25.33 3.14
CA PRO A 50 -62.75 24.57 3.77
C PRO A 50 -62.31 23.72 4.98
N TYR A 51 -61.02 23.43 5.10
CA TYR A 51 -60.42 22.68 6.21
C TYR A 51 -59.86 23.57 7.33
N ILE A 52 -59.94 24.89 7.20
CA ILE A 52 -59.50 25.84 8.22
C ILE A 52 -60.73 26.31 8.96
N ASP A 53 -60.68 26.18 10.27
CA ASP A 53 -61.72 26.70 11.16
C ASP A 53 -61.60 28.22 11.26
N THR A 54 -62.65 28.93 10.87
CA THR A 54 -62.71 30.40 10.93
C THR A 54 -63.10 30.92 12.32
N ASN A 55 -63.47 30.02 13.24
CA ASN A 55 -63.73 30.33 14.64
C ASN A 55 -62.44 30.24 15.47
N ILE A 56 -61.56 31.21 15.25
CA ILE A 56 -60.28 31.36 15.98
C ILE A 56 -60.32 32.60 16.87
N LEU A 57 -59.44 32.67 17.87
CA LEU A 57 -59.40 33.79 18.80
C LEU A 57 -59.05 35.08 18.03
N ARG A 58 -59.89 36.11 18.12
CA ARG A 58 -59.60 37.44 17.58
C ARG A 58 -59.13 38.33 18.72
N TYR A 59 -57.91 38.85 18.60
CA TYR A 59 -57.30 39.73 19.59
C TYR A 59 -57.03 41.10 18.98
N TYR A 60 -57.61 42.15 19.56
CA TYR A 60 -57.56 43.49 18.97
C TYR A 60 -56.51 44.35 19.67
N VAL A 61 -55.57 44.92 18.92
CA VAL A 61 -54.54 45.80 19.47
C VAL A 61 -54.74 47.21 18.93
N VAL A 62 -54.97 48.16 19.83
CA VAL A 62 -54.95 49.58 19.49
C VAL A 62 -53.53 50.08 19.66
N LEU A 63 -52.91 50.57 18.59
CA LEU A 63 -51.58 51.17 18.63
C LEU A 63 -51.68 52.66 18.96
N HIS A 64 -51.15 53.04 20.12
CA HIS A 64 -50.93 54.42 20.48
C HIS A 64 -49.53 54.86 20.05
N ASP A 65 -49.45 55.89 19.21
CA ASP A 65 -48.22 56.60 18.92
C ASP A 65 -48.23 57.92 19.71
N PRO A 66 -47.38 58.07 20.75
CA PRO A 66 -47.34 59.28 21.59
C PRO A 66 -47.01 60.57 20.83
N ASN A 67 -46.57 60.47 19.57
CA ASN A 67 -46.22 61.63 18.74
C ASN A 67 -47.38 62.10 17.85
N LEU A 68 -48.38 61.24 17.65
CA LEU A 68 -49.46 61.50 16.69
C LEU A 68 -50.82 61.67 17.37
N THR A 69 -51.04 61.04 18.53
CA THR A 69 -52.29 61.17 19.30
C THR A 69 -52.00 61.41 20.78
N THR A 70 -52.97 61.91 21.54
CA THR A 70 -52.88 61.95 23.01
C THR A 70 -53.28 60.60 23.62
N LEU A 71 -52.73 60.29 24.80
CA LEU A 71 -53.11 59.07 25.52
C LEU A 71 -54.60 59.06 25.85
N GLU A 72 -55.17 60.20 26.27
CA GLU A 72 -56.61 60.33 26.55
C GLU A 72 -57.49 59.96 25.35
N HIS A 73 -57.15 60.44 24.15
CA HIS A 73 -57.85 60.08 22.92
C HIS A 73 -57.76 58.57 22.63
N SER A 74 -56.56 58.01 22.78
CA SER A 74 -56.31 56.59 22.51
C SER A 74 -56.99 55.68 23.53
N THR A 75 -57.04 56.07 24.80
CA THR A 75 -57.79 55.37 25.86
C THR A 75 -59.29 55.45 25.64
N ALA A 76 -59.83 56.61 25.24
CA ALA A 76 -61.26 56.75 24.93
C ALA A 76 -61.66 55.87 23.73
N MET A 77 -60.84 55.82 22.70
CA MET A 77 -61.01 54.95 21.55
C MET A 77 -60.90 53.46 21.92
N PHE A 78 -59.92 53.10 22.75
CA PHE A 78 -59.75 51.75 23.27
C PHE A 78 -60.95 51.29 24.09
N GLU A 79 -61.45 52.11 25.01
CA GLU A 79 -62.65 51.81 25.79
C GLU A 79 -63.90 51.68 24.91
N LYS A 80 -64.01 52.51 23.87
CA LYS A 80 -65.07 52.37 22.85
C LYS A 80 -64.96 51.03 22.11
N LEU A 81 -63.76 50.65 21.66
CA LEU A 81 -63.52 49.38 20.98
C LEU A 81 -63.80 48.18 21.91
N LYS A 82 -63.29 48.22 23.15
CA LYS A 82 -63.46 47.19 24.18
C LYS A 82 -64.92 46.91 24.51
N ARG A 83 -65.78 47.94 24.54
CA ARG A 83 -67.23 47.78 24.69
C ARG A 83 -67.89 47.07 23.51
N THR A 84 -67.33 47.20 22.30
CA THR A 84 -67.88 46.61 21.08
C THR A 84 -67.36 45.20 20.80
N VAL A 85 -66.05 44.95 20.94
CA VAL A 85 -65.40 43.68 20.57
C VAL A 85 -65.10 42.76 21.76
N GLY A 86 -65.31 43.24 22.98
CA GLY A 86 -65.11 42.49 24.21
C GLY A 86 -63.71 42.61 24.82
N LEU A 87 -63.40 41.71 25.75
CA LEU A 87 -62.21 41.77 26.61
C LEU A 87 -60.90 41.35 25.93
N HIS A 88 -60.95 40.77 24.73
CA HIS A 88 -59.77 40.32 23.98
C HIS A 88 -59.13 41.49 23.23
N CYS A 89 -58.77 42.55 23.93
CA CYS A 89 -58.13 43.71 23.34
C CYS A 89 -57.09 44.35 24.26
N TYR A 90 -56.10 45.04 23.67
CA TYR A 90 -55.03 45.72 24.39
C TYR A 90 -54.69 47.07 23.75
N LEU A 91 -54.34 48.06 24.58
CA LEU A 91 -53.81 49.34 24.13
C LEU A 91 -52.28 49.29 24.24
N LEU A 92 -51.60 49.21 23.10
CA LEU A 92 -50.14 49.10 23.04
C LEU A 92 -49.54 50.43 22.60
N THR A 93 -48.64 50.97 23.42
CA THR A 93 -47.89 52.18 23.07
C THR A 93 -46.62 51.79 22.31
N ILE A 94 -46.43 52.32 21.10
CA ILE A 94 -45.20 52.12 20.31
C ILE A 94 -44.66 53.49 19.91
N ASN A 95 -43.42 53.77 20.29
CA ASN A 95 -42.72 54.99 19.91
C ASN A 95 -41.60 54.66 18.90
N SER A 96 -41.91 54.76 17.60
CA SER A 96 -40.99 54.35 16.54
C SER A 96 -40.31 55.51 15.80
N LYS A 97 -40.81 56.74 15.95
CA LYS A 97 -40.31 57.94 15.25
C LYS A 97 -39.98 59.08 16.25
N PRO A 98 -38.90 59.85 16.04
CA PRO A 98 -38.59 61.00 16.90
C PRO A 98 -39.54 62.18 16.63
N ARG A 99 -39.89 62.94 17.69
CA ARG A 99 -40.69 64.17 17.59
C ARG A 99 -39.96 65.27 16.81
N ASN A 100 -38.65 65.38 17.02
CA ASN A 100 -37.71 66.28 16.35
C ASN A 100 -36.30 65.65 16.34
N THR A 101 -35.43 66.05 15.40
CA THR A 101 -34.04 65.54 15.29
C THR A 101 -33.16 65.82 16.52
N VAL A 102 -33.55 66.79 17.36
CA VAL A 102 -32.83 67.21 18.57
C VAL A 102 -33.17 66.36 19.80
N ASP A 103 -34.32 65.67 19.82
CA ASP A 103 -34.78 64.88 20.99
C ASP A 103 -34.12 63.50 21.10
N VAL A 104 -33.35 63.08 20.08
CA VAL A 104 -32.75 61.72 20.04
C VAL A 104 -31.59 61.57 21.02
N ASP A 105 -30.92 62.68 21.37
CA ASP A 105 -29.78 62.69 22.29
C ASP A 105 -30.19 62.87 23.76
N ASN A 106 -31.45 63.26 24.03
CA ASN A 106 -32.00 63.50 25.37
C ASN A 106 -32.96 62.41 25.89
N LEU A 107 -33.09 61.28 25.20
CA LEU A 107 -33.86 60.13 25.71
C LEU A 107 -33.03 59.42 26.80
N GLU A 108 -33.34 59.71 28.08
CA GLU A 108 -32.63 59.19 29.27
C GLU A 108 -32.70 57.66 29.41
N GLU A 109 -33.63 56.98 28.74
CA GLU A 109 -33.81 55.51 28.80
C GLU A 109 -34.05 54.89 27.40
N LYS A 110 -32.98 54.71 26.63
CA LYS A 110 -33.03 53.95 25.36
C LYS A 110 -33.12 52.45 25.63
N ALA A 111 -33.94 51.73 24.86
CA ALA A 111 -33.93 50.26 24.87
C ALA A 111 -32.56 49.72 24.40
N GLU A 112 -32.21 48.49 24.82
CA GLU A 112 -30.95 47.84 24.41
C GLU A 112 -30.81 47.73 22.87
N GLU A 113 -29.59 47.93 22.37
CA GLU A 113 -29.25 47.82 20.94
C GLU A 113 -29.62 46.45 20.33
N SER A 114 -29.63 45.40 21.17
CA SER A 114 -30.06 44.04 20.81
C SER A 114 -31.50 43.98 20.30
N ILE A 115 -32.40 44.79 20.87
CA ILE A 115 -33.82 44.82 20.52
C ILE A 115 -34.01 45.55 19.19
N ARG A 116 -33.24 46.61 18.96
CA ARG A 116 -33.23 47.33 17.69
C ARG A 116 -32.79 46.42 16.54
N GLN A 117 -31.76 45.60 16.74
CA GLN A 117 -31.34 44.60 15.77
C GLN A 117 -32.44 43.57 15.45
N VAL A 118 -33.31 43.21 16.41
CA VAL A 118 -34.46 42.30 16.14
C VAL A 118 -35.46 42.94 15.17
N TRP A 119 -35.77 44.23 15.34
CA TRP A 119 -36.66 44.95 14.44
C TRP A 119 -36.04 45.15 13.06
N GLU A 120 -34.78 45.58 12.99
CA GLU A 120 -34.06 45.79 11.73
C GLU A 120 -33.87 44.46 10.97
N ASN A 121 -33.46 43.38 11.63
CA ASN A 121 -33.28 42.07 10.99
C ASN A 121 -34.60 41.46 10.53
N SER A 122 -35.67 41.56 11.34
CA SER A 122 -36.96 40.96 11.00
C SER A 122 -37.63 41.70 9.83
N LEU A 123 -37.59 43.03 9.81
CA LEU A 123 -38.14 43.82 8.70
C LEU A 123 -37.32 43.62 7.42
N THR A 124 -35.99 43.61 7.53
CA THR A 124 -35.11 43.39 6.35
C THR A 124 -35.30 41.97 5.77
N GLU A 125 -35.41 40.95 6.62
CA GLU A 125 -35.69 39.57 6.17
C GLU A 125 -37.12 39.44 5.59
N SER A 126 -38.13 40.08 6.19
CA SER A 126 -39.50 40.11 5.64
C SER A 126 -39.57 40.79 4.27
N TYR A 127 -38.90 41.93 4.10
CA TYR A 127 -38.80 42.61 2.79
C TYR A 127 -38.02 41.77 1.77
N ARG A 128 -36.94 41.09 2.18
CA ARG A 128 -36.20 40.18 1.30
C ARG A 128 -37.07 39.00 0.86
N ILE A 129 -37.81 38.40 1.79
CA ILE A 129 -38.71 37.27 1.52
C ILE A 129 -39.89 37.68 0.61
N GLU A 130 -40.52 38.84 0.83
CA GLU A 130 -41.58 39.33 -0.06
C GLU A 130 -41.05 39.64 -1.46
N SER A 131 -39.86 40.24 -1.56
CA SER A 131 -39.18 40.49 -2.84
C SER A 131 -38.82 39.20 -3.57
N GLU A 132 -38.29 38.18 -2.86
CA GLU A 132 -37.95 36.86 -3.40
C GLU A 132 -39.19 36.05 -3.82
N LEU A 133 -40.30 36.15 -3.07
CA LEU A 133 -41.57 35.51 -3.42
C LEU A 133 -42.22 36.14 -4.65
N GLN A 134 -42.15 37.46 -4.81
CA GLN A 134 -42.62 38.15 -6.01
C GLN A 134 -41.79 37.79 -7.25
N THR A 135 -40.46 37.63 -7.09
CA THR A 135 -39.59 37.15 -8.19
C THR A 135 -39.78 35.66 -8.49
N PHE A 136 -40.03 34.83 -7.49
CA PHE A 136 -40.32 33.40 -7.68
C PHE A 136 -41.61 33.19 -8.49
N VAL A 137 -42.70 33.89 -8.15
CA VAL A 137 -43.97 33.83 -8.88
C VAL A 137 -43.83 34.30 -10.33
N ALA A 138 -42.99 35.30 -10.61
CA ALA A 138 -42.68 35.75 -11.97
C ALA A 138 -41.83 34.74 -12.77
N SER A 139 -40.89 34.03 -12.14
CA SER A 139 -40.00 33.07 -12.81
C SER A 139 -40.66 31.74 -13.21
N THR A 140 -41.72 31.32 -12.50
CA THR A 140 -42.46 30.08 -12.80
C THR A 140 -43.42 30.17 -13.98
N ALA A 141 -43.64 31.36 -14.56
CA ALA A 141 -44.49 31.55 -15.73
C ALA A 141 -43.77 31.26 -17.06
N ASP A 142 -42.43 31.31 -17.10
CA ASP A 142 -41.66 31.24 -18.36
C ASP A 142 -40.86 29.94 -18.58
N SER A 143 -40.87 28.99 -17.65
CA SER A 143 -40.05 27.77 -17.76
C SER A 143 -40.76 26.57 -18.39
N SER A 144 -41.63 26.79 -19.39
CA SER A 144 -42.18 25.73 -20.24
C SER A 144 -41.84 25.96 -21.70
N THR A 145 -40.55 25.93 -22.05
CA THR A 145 -40.00 25.48 -23.36
C THR A 145 -38.48 25.69 -23.41
N SER A 146 -37.69 24.62 -23.25
CA SER A 146 -36.47 24.42 -24.04
C SER A 146 -35.84 23.06 -23.76
N SER A 147 -35.69 22.32 -24.84
CA SER A 147 -35.18 20.96 -25.00
C SER A 147 -33.67 20.82 -24.74
N LEU A 148 -33.32 19.64 -24.22
CA LEU A 148 -31.98 19.10 -24.01
C LEU A 148 -31.22 18.92 -25.34
N ASN A 149 -29.96 19.36 -25.40
CA ASN A 149 -28.95 18.85 -26.32
C ASN A 149 -27.61 18.71 -25.58
N ALA A 150 -27.13 17.49 -25.41
CA ALA A 150 -25.73 17.18 -25.12
C ALA A 150 -25.36 15.80 -25.72
N PRO A 151 -24.10 15.60 -26.17
CA PRO A 151 -23.73 14.57 -27.14
C PRO A 151 -23.33 13.21 -26.54
N LEU A 152 -23.50 12.17 -27.36
CA LEU A 152 -23.23 10.75 -27.09
C LEU A 152 -21.75 10.36 -27.26
N SER A 153 -21.28 9.40 -26.45
CA SER A 153 -20.49 8.18 -26.81
C SER A 153 -19.98 7.42 -25.56
N PRO A 154 -19.63 6.11 -25.61
CA PRO A 154 -20.39 4.97 -26.11
C PRO A 154 -20.66 3.89 -25.04
N LEU A 155 -21.49 2.93 -25.43
CA LEU A 155 -22.22 1.90 -24.68
C LEU A 155 -21.36 0.69 -24.24
N VAL A 156 -21.66 0.10 -23.07
CA VAL A 156 -21.57 -1.35 -22.82
C VAL A 156 -22.79 -1.86 -22.04
N GLY A 157 -23.65 -2.61 -22.74
CA GLY A 157 -24.39 -3.82 -22.34
C GLY A 157 -25.27 -3.89 -21.07
N GLY A 158 -26.58 -4.17 -21.26
CA GLY A 158 -27.38 -4.97 -20.31
C GLY A 158 -28.88 -4.68 -20.19
N HIS A 159 -29.69 -5.37 -21.02
CA HIS A 159 -31.13 -5.75 -20.93
C HIS A 159 -31.99 -5.27 -19.71
N THR A 160 -33.25 -4.79 -19.82
CA THR A 160 -34.49 -5.44 -20.34
C THR A 160 -35.73 -4.50 -20.22
N ARG A 161 -36.65 -4.55 -21.22
CA ARG A 161 -38.15 -4.49 -21.20
C ARG A 161 -38.86 -3.37 -20.37
N SER A 162 -39.89 -2.61 -20.80
CA SER A 162 -41.01 -2.85 -21.73
C SER A 162 -41.83 -1.55 -21.99
N SER A 163 -42.27 -1.36 -23.24
CA SER A 163 -43.56 -0.82 -23.77
C SER A 163 -44.46 0.13 -22.94
N SER A 164 -44.84 1.29 -23.50
CA SER A 164 -46.19 1.58 -24.10
C SER A 164 -46.46 3.09 -24.23
N VAL A 165 -46.70 3.58 -25.46
CA VAL A 165 -47.98 4.01 -26.08
C VAL A 165 -48.33 5.50 -25.87
N SER A 166 -48.35 6.19 -27.01
CA SER A 166 -48.71 7.58 -27.27
C SER A 166 -50.22 7.86 -27.16
N SER A 167 -50.61 9.08 -26.77
CA SER A 167 -51.83 9.72 -27.31
C SER A 167 -51.80 11.24 -27.16
N ASN A 168 -52.44 11.87 -28.16
CA ASN A 168 -52.35 13.27 -28.55
C ASN A 168 -53.13 14.24 -27.64
N LEU A 169 -52.60 15.46 -27.62
CA LEU A 169 -53.17 16.68 -27.06
C LEU A 169 -54.27 17.23 -27.99
N SER A 170 -55.38 17.71 -27.42
CA SER A 170 -56.28 18.65 -28.07
C SER A 170 -56.55 19.85 -27.15
N SER A 171 -56.57 21.00 -27.82
CA SER A 171 -56.68 22.40 -27.39
C SER A 171 -57.92 22.75 -26.56
N LEU A 172 -57.79 23.76 -25.68
CA LEU A 172 -58.56 25.02 -25.74
C LEU A 172 -58.13 26.03 -24.65
N GLN A 173 -57.90 27.27 -25.07
CA GLN A 173 -57.59 28.46 -24.27
C GLN A 173 -58.86 29.14 -23.74
N THR A 174 -58.78 29.82 -22.60
CA THR A 174 -59.42 31.15 -22.36
C THR A 174 -58.73 31.89 -21.19
N PRO A 175 -58.67 33.24 -21.19
CA PRO A 175 -57.84 34.03 -20.27
C PRO A 175 -58.63 34.61 -19.09
N ILE A 176 -57.95 34.86 -17.95
CA ILE A 176 -58.46 35.74 -16.89
C ILE A 176 -57.40 36.80 -16.57
N VAL A 177 -57.84 38.04 -16.72
CA VAL A 177 -57.16 39.32 -16.54
C VAL A 177 -57.14 39.72 -15.07
N HIS A 178 -56.01 40.20 -14.54
CA HIS A 178 -55.82 41.24 -13.49
C HIS A 178 -54.38 41.77 -13.71
N GLY A 179 -54.02 43.06 -13.76
CA GLY A 179 -54.64 44.34 -13.47
C GLY A 179 -53.53 45.29 -12.99
N ALA A 180 -52.97 46.10 -13.91
CA ALA A 180 -52.08 47.28 -13.77
C ALA A 180 -50.91 47.24 -12.75
N SER A 181 -49.63 47.06 -13.13
CA SER A 181 -48.69 47.97 -13.86
C SER A 181 -48.17 49.18 -13.07
N ILE A 182 -46.88 49.15 -12.71
CA ILE A 182 -45.97 50.29 -12.91
C ILE A 182 -44.80 49.78 -13.77
N GLN A 183 -44.54 50.51 -14.85
CA GLN A 183 -43.67 50.17 -15.98
C GLN A 183 -42.20 50.53 -15.74
N SER A 184 -41.28 49.70 -16.25
CA SER A 184 -40.02 50.18 -16.83
C SER A 184 -39.51 49.20 -17.90
N SER A 185 -39.21 49.75 -19.07
CA SER A 185 -38.90 49.08 -20.35
C SER A 185 -37.48 48.49 -20.44
N PRO A 186 -37.20 47.59 -21.40
CA PRO A 186 -35.99 46.75 -21.43
C PRO A 186 -34.88 47.32 -22.33
N ILE A 187 -33.62 46.92 -22.07
CA ILE A 187 -32.51 47.01 -23.04
C ILE A 187 -31.74 45.69 -23.04
N ASP A 188 -31.43 45.27 -24.26
CA ASP A 188 -30.94 43.96 -24.71
C ASP A 188 -29.39 43.87 -24.75
N SER A 189 -28.91 42.63 -24.83
CA SER A 189 -27.68 42.11 -25.45
C SER A 189 -26.34 41.97 -24.69
N SER A 190 -25.95 40.68 -24.59
CA SER A 190 -24.69 40.02 -24.99
C SER A 190 -23.54 39.75 -23.99
N GLU A 191 -23.28 38.43 -23.85
CA GLU A 191 -22.00 37.67 -23.81
C GLU A 191 -21.00 37.76 -22.62
N SER A 192 -20.98 36.67 -21.82
CA SER A 192 -19.84 35.80 -21.41
C SER A 192 -18.55 36.38 -20.76
N PRO A 193 -17.67 35.57 -20.12
CA PRO A 193 -17.84 34.76 -18.90
C PRO A 193 -16.70 34.98 -17.85
N TYR A 194 -16.89 34.42 -16.64
CA TYR A 194 -15.90 34.22 -15.53
C TYR A 194 -15.36 35.45 -14.77
N ASN A 195 -15.74 35.58 -13.49
CA ASN A 195 -14.79 35.46 -12.36
C ASN A 195 -15.47 35.65 -10.99
N THR A 196 -15.21 34.70 -10.11
CA THR A 196 -15.55 34.74 -8.68
C THR A 196 -14.39 35.40 -7.94
N SER A 197 -14.52 36.66 -7.51
CA SER A 197 -13.82 37.26 -6.34
C SER A 197 -13.90 38.78 -6.36
N SER A 198 -14.99 39.34 -5.82
CA SER A 198 -15.04 40.70 -5.22
C SER A 198 -16.51 41.09 -5.03
N ALA A 199 -17.14 40.59 -3.97
CA ALA A 199 -18.43 41.10 -3.51
C ALA A 199 -18.25 41.83 -2.16
N GLU A 200 -17.19 42.64 -2.08
CA GLU A 200 -17.03 43.70 -1.09
C GLU A 200 -16.49 44.91 -1.87
N LYS A 201 -17.20 46.04 -1.78
CA LYS A 201 -16.96 47.33 -2.48
C LYS A 201 -17.62 47.51 -3.85
N SER A 202 -18.94 47.67 -3.85
CA SER A 202 -19.64 48.66 -4.69
C SER A 202 -21.12 48.73 -4.34
N VAL A 203 -21.44 49.12 -3.10
CA VAL A 203 -22.76 49.69 -2.78
C VAL A 203 -22.50 51.01 -2.09
N SER A 204 -22.27 52.04 -2.91
CA SER A 204 -22.29 53.43 -2.48
C SER A 204 -22.86 54.21 -3.66
N GLU A 205 -23.83 55.07 -3.36
CA GLU A 205 -24.52 55.98 -4.27
C GLU A 205 -25.79 55.43 -4.95
N LEU A 206 -26.82 55.21 -4.12
CA LEU A 206 -28.18 55.75 -4.26
C LEU A 206 -28.81 55.70 -2.84
N GLN A 207 -28.48 56.66 -1.98
CA GLN A 207 -29.11 56.81 -0.65
C GLN A 207 -30.55 57.30 -0.82
N GLN A 208 -31.51 56.38 -0.86
CA GLN A 208 -32.79 56.63 -0.20
C GLN A 208 -32.54 56.44 1.30
N ASP A 209 -32.83 57.45 2.11
CA ASP A 209 -32.72 57.37 3.58
C ASP A 209 -33.37 56.07 4.07
N SER A 210 -32.55 55.15 4.58
CA SER A 210 -33.06 53.90 5.14
C SER A 210 -33.88 54.26 6.38
N ILE A 211 -35.18 54.01 6.33
CA ILE A 211 -36.08 54.26 7.45
C ILE A 211 -35.61 53.37 8.62
N GLN A 212 -34.98 53.98 9.64
CA GLN A 212 -34.54 53.28 10.85
C GLN A 212 -35.71 53.12 11.82
N TYR A 213 -36.38 51.96 11.75
CA TYR A 213 -37.52 51.64 12.62
C TYR A 213 -37.09 51.39 14.07
N GLY A 214 -37.88 51.86 15.05
CA GLY A 214 -37.68 51.54 16.47
C GLY A 214 -36.67 52.41 17.23
N ARG A 215 -36.13 53.47 16.60
CA ARG A 215 -35.09 54.35 17.18
C ARG A 215 -35.50 55.11 18.45
N CYS A 216 -36.80 55.23 18.72
CA CYS A 216 -37.36 55.96 19.87
C CYS A 216 -38.02 55.05 20.90
N MET A 217 -37.78 53.73 20.82
CA MET A 217 -38.36 52.77 21.75
C MET A 217 -37.63 52.81 23.09
N THR A 218 -38.41 52.91 24.17
CA THR A 218 -37.90 52.91 25.55
C THR A 218 -37.96 51.51 26.17
N ALA A 219 -37.23 51.29 27.28
CA ALA A 219 -37.31 50.04 28.03
C ALA A 219 -38.73 49.74 28.53
N ASP A 220 -39.49 50.77 28.91
CA ASP A 220 -40.89 50.65 29.31
C ASP A 220 -41.79 50.16 28.16
N ASN A 221 -41.59 50.64 26.93
CA ASN A 221 -42.35 50.14 25.76
C ASN A 221 -42.09 48.65 25.51
N VAL A 222 -40.86 48.18 25.71
CA VAL A 222 -40.51 46.77 25.59
C VAL A 222 -41.20 45.94 26.68
N GLU A 223 -41.24 46.43 27.92
CA GLU A 223 -41.91 45.72 29.01
C GLU A 223 -43.44 45.70 28.84
N GLN A 224 -44.03 46.77 28.31
CA GLN A 224 -45.44 46.81 27.92
C GLN A 224 -45.75 45.79 26.81
N LEU A 225 -44.87 45.65 25.80
CA LEU A 225 -45.02 44.64 24.75
C LEU A 225 -44.93 43.22 25.32
N LYS A 226 -43.95 42.94 26.19
CA LYS A 226 -43.85 41.65 26.89
C LYS A 226 -45.09 41.34 27.72
N THR A 227 -45.63 42.35 28.41
CA THR A 227 -46.85 42.25 29.20
C THR A 227 -48.05 41.91 28.30
N MET A 228 -48.24 42.64 27.20
CA MET A 228 -49.29 42.33 26.23
C MET A 228 -49.19 40.90 25.70
N VAL A 229 -48.00 40.43 25.29
CA VAL A 229 -47.81 39.06 24.80
C VAL A 229 -48.16 38.03 25.89
N ARG A 230 -47.75 38.29 27.14
CA ARG A 230 -48.08 37.44 28.29
C ARG A 230 -49.59 37.40 28.55
N GLU A 231 -50.28 38.54 28.52
CA GLU A 231 -51.72 38.62 28.72
C GLU A 231 -52.49 37.96 27.58
N PHE A 232 -52.10 38.20 26.33
CA PHE A 232 -52.66 37.52 25.17
C PHE A 232 -52.59 35.99 25.33
N ALA A 233 -51.41 35.46 25.70
CA ALA A 233 -51.22 34.03 25.88
C ALA A 233 -52.04 33.47 27.07
N VAL A 234 -51.88 34.05 28.26
CA VAL A 234 -52.41 33.50 29.51
C VAL A 234 -53.90 33.79 29.71
N GLN A 235 -54.37 34.99 29.38
CA GLN A 235 -55.74 35.42 29.66
C GLN A 235 -56.70 35.16 28.49
N SER A 236 -56.18 35.11 27.25
CA SER A 236 -57.03 34.97 26.06
C SER A 236 -56.83 33.64 25.34
N LEU A 237 -55.62 33.33 24.90
CA LEU A 237 -55.35 32.19 24.02
C LEU A 237 -55.52 30.84 24.73
N VAL A 238 -54.84 30.62 25.86
CA VAL A 238 -54.94 29.36 26.60
C VAL A 238 -56.38 29.07 27.04
N PRO A 239 -57.12 30.01 27.69
CA PRO A 239 -58.52 29.76 28.06
C PRO A 239 -59.45 29.55 26.86
N PHE A 240 -59.16 30.17 25.71
CA PHE A 240 -59.89 29.89 24.48
C PHE A 240 -59.64 28.47 23.97
N MET A 241 -58.38 28.01 23.98
CA MET A 241 -58.04 26.64 23.59
C MET A 241 -58.66 25.60 24.54
N GLU A 242 -58.61 25.83 25.86
CA GLU A 242 -59.20 24.95 26.88
C GLU A 242 -60.73 24.81 26.70
N ARG A 243 -61.44 25.92 26.48
CA ARG A 243 -62.89 25.90 26.20
C ARG A 243 -63.21 25.11 24.93
N ASN A 244 -62.43 25.28 23.87
CA ASN A 244 -62.62 24.52 22.63
C ASN A 244 -62.36 23.02 22.84
N ILE A 245 -61.33 22.65 23.61
CA ILE A 245 -61.07 21.25 23.98
C ILE A 245 -62.27 20.65 24.71
N GLN A 246 -62.81 21.35 25.73
CA GLN A 246 -63.99 20.90 26.47
C GLN A 246 -65.20 20.73 25.55
N GLN A 247 -65.50 21.75 24.73
CA GLN A 247 -66.62 21.75 23.80
C GLN A 247 -66.52 20.59 22.79
N TRP A 248 -65.40 20.45 22.09
CA TRP A 248 -65.24 19.38 21.10
C TRP A 248 -65.20 17.99 21.75
N ASN A 249 -64.68 17.88 22.98
CA ASN A 249 -64.70 16.62 23.70
C ASN A 249 -66.14 16.19 24.05
N GLU A 250 -66.95 17.12 24.55
CA GLU A 250 -68.37 16.85 24.86
C GLU A 250 -69.19 16.58 23.60
N GLN A 251 -69.06 17.42 22.58
CA GLN A 251 -69.91 17.37 21.38
C GLN A 251 -69.55 16.22 20.43
N VAL A 252 -68.27 15.84 20.34
CA VAL A 252 -67.77 14.93 19.30
C VAL A 252 -67.09 13.69 19.88
N ALA A 253 -66.09 13.88 20.74
CA ALA A 253 -65.24 12.76 21.17
C ALA A 253 -65.94 11.82 22.17
N SER A 254 -66.73 12.37 23.11
CA SER A 254 -67.43 11.61 24.15
C SER A 254 -68.49 10.68 23.53
N ALA A 255 -69.24 11.18 22.54
CA ALA A 255 -70.26 10.44 21.78
C ALA A 255 -69.68 9.22 21.05
N ARG A 256 -68.39 9.28 20.67
CA ARG A 256 -67.67 8.21 19.96
C ARG A 256 -66.95 7.21 20.87
N ARG A 257 -66.70 7.56 22.15
CA ARG A 257 -66.01 6.68 23.13
C ARG A 257 -66.94 5.71 23.87
N GLY A 258 -68.25 5.99 23.92
CA GLY A 258 -69.24 5.15 24.61
C GLY A 258 -69.53 3.79 23.93
N LEU A 259 -69.97 2.81 24.73
CA LEU A 259 -70.44 1.48 24.27
C LEU A 259 -71.54 1.58 23.20
N THR A 260 -72.37 2.63 23.27
CA THR A 260 -73.44 2.94 22.32
C THR A 260 -72.94 3.47 20.96
N GLY A 261 -71.82 4.21 20.94
CA GLY A 261 -71.21 4.73 19.70
C GLY A 261 -70.55 3.65 18.84
N ARG A 262 -69.95 2.63 19.48
CA ARG A 262 -69.34 1.48 18.79
C ARG A 262 -70.36 0.58 18.09
N LEU A 263 -71.59 0.50 18.58
CA LEU A 263 -72.69 -0.26 17.97
C LEU A 263 -73.35 0.50 16.80
N PHE A 264 -73.45 1.83 16.88
CA PHE A 264 -74.06 2.67 15.83
C PHE A 264 -73.15 2.94 14.62
N GLY A 265 -71.82 2.84 14.76
CA GLY A 265 -70.90 2.90 13.62
C GLY A 265 -71.00 1.66 12.70
N ALA A 266 -71.34 0.51 13.27
CA ALA A 266 -71.51 -0.74 12.52
C ALA A 266 -72.83 -0.79 11.72
N SER A 267 -73.90 -0.13 12.19
CA SER A 267 -75.20 -0.12 11.50
C SER A 267 -75.21 0.76 10.23
N ARG A 268 -74.39 1.82 10.16
CA ARG A 268 -74.22 2.61 8.93
C ARG A 268 -73.53 1.86 7.78
N ARG A 269 -72.79 0.78 8.07
CA ARG A 269 -72.14 -0.04 7.05
C ARG A 269 -73.06 -1.08 6.40
N LEU A 270 -74.21 -1.39 7.02
CA LEU A 270 -75.16 -2.39 6.52
C LEU A 270 -76.42 -1.81 5.86
N PHE A 271 -76.71 -0.51 6.08
CA PHE A 271 -77.81 0.19 5.41
C PHE A 271 -77.28 1.40 4.63
N GLY A 272 -76.77 1.13 3.42
CA GLY A 272 -76.33 2.16 2.49
C GLY A 272 -77.50 3.05 2.05
N THR A 273 -77.43 4.33 2.41
CA THR A 273 -78.21 5.39 1.76
C THR A 273 -77.26 6.32 1.05
N SER A 274 -77.28 6.23 -0.28
CA SER A 274 -76.61 7.13 -1.20
C SER A 274 -77.40 8.44 -1.29
N GLY A 275 -76.70 9.58 -1.35
CA GLY A 275 -77.27 10.83 -1.83
C GLY A 275 -77.92 11.76 -0.81
N ARG A 276 -77.15 12.29 0.15
CA ARG A 276 -77.33 13.66 0.68
C ARG A 276 -76.00 14.15 1.26
N SER A 277 -75.33 15.02 0.51
CA SER A 277 -74.14 15.75 0.96
C SER A 277 -74.53 16.65 2.12
N SER A 278 -74.32 16.16 3.35
CA SER A 278 -74.20 17.05 4.50
C SER A 278 -72.94 17.92 4.30
N PRO A 279 -72.98 19.23 4.58
CA PRO A 279 -71.77 20.07 4.57
C PRO A 279 -70.68 19.60 5.56
N GLN A 280 -70.96 18.59 6.40
CA GLN A 280 -70.04 17.98 7.36
C GLN A 280 -69.38 16.68 6.86
N SER A 281 -69.61 16.21 5.62
CA SER A 281 -68.96 15.00 5.08
C SER A 281 -67.68 15.32 4.29
N VAL A 282 -66.77 14.33 4.21
CA VAL A 282 -65.53 14.35 3.42
C VAL A 282 -65.73 14.98 2.04
N GLN A 283 -64.92 15.99 1.72
CA GLN A 283 -64.91 16.64 0.41
C GLN A 283 -63.69 16.19 -0.39
N THR A 284 -63.86 16.08 -1.71
CA THR A 284 -62.74 15.79 -2.60
C THR A 284 -62.52 17.00 -3.49
N ILE A 285 -61.40 17.69 -3.32
CA ILE A 285 -61.09 18.92 -4.06
C ILE A 285 -60.16 18.56 -5.24
N PRO A 286 -60.41 19.06 -6.47
CA PRO A 286 -59.47 18.94 -7.57
C PRO A 286 -58.15 19.59 -7.18
N ALA A 287 -57.04 18.88 -7.36
CA ALA A 287 -55.75 19.37 -6.91
C ALA A 287 -54.81 19.57 -8.10
N GLN A 288 -54.27 20.79 -8.26
CA GLN A 288 -53.23 21.14 -9.21
C GLN A 288 -52.09 21.86 -8.46
N GLY A 289 -50.83 21.49 -8.74
CA GLY A 289 -49.66 22.09 -8.08
C GLY A 289 -48.45 21.15 -7.93
N PRO A 290 -47.26 21.69 -7.62
CA PRO A 290 -45.98 20.98 -7.66
C PRO A 290 -45.79 19.91 -6.56
N ASN A 291 -46.67 19.84 -5.57
CA ASN A 291 -46.58 18.91 -4.43
C ASN A 291 -47.61 17.77 -4.47
N ILE A 292 -48.22 17.52 -5.63
CA ILE A 292 -49.25 16.48 -5.82
C ILE A 292 -48.61 15.30 -6.57
N PRO A 293 -48.74 14.06 -6.07
CA PRO A 293 -48.19 12.89 -6.74
C PRO A 293 -48.75 12.73 -8.17
N TYR A 294 -47.89 12.38 -9.12
CA TYR A 294 -48.28 12.11 -10.52
C TYR A 294 -49.39 11.05 -10.56
N GLY A 295 -50.55 11.41 -11.15
CA GLY A 295 -51.73 10.55 -11.25
C GLY A 295 -52.82 10.74 -10.18
N LEU A 296 -52.67 11.66 -9.22
CA LEU A 296 -53.77 12.08 -8.33
C LEU A 296 -54.47 13.32 -8.88
N ASN A 297 -55.74 13.18 -9.27
CA ASN A 297 -56.55 14.28 -9.80
C ASN A 297 -57.35 15.01 -8.70
N SER A 298 -57.32 14.52 -7.46
CA SER A 298 -58.10 15.06 -6.35
C SER A 298 -57.50 14.73 -4.98
N ILE A 299 -57.71 15.63 -4.01
CA ILE A 299 -57.27 15.49 -2.61
C ILE A 299 -58.51 15.33 -1.72
N THR A 300 -58.46 14.36 -0.81
CA THR A 300 -59.45 14.19 0.25
C THR A 300 -59.22 15.24 1.33
N VAL A 301 -60.24 16.02 1.62
CA VAL A 301 -60.23 17.11 2.59
C VAL A 301 -61.38 16.90 3.56
N TYR A 302 -61.08 17.03 4.86
CA TYR A 302 -62.11 17.09 5.89
C TYR A 302 -62.45 18.56 6.13
N PRO A 303 -63.71 18.98 5.90
CA PRO A 303 -64.14 20.31 6.30
C PRO A 303 -63.91 20.54 7.79
N PHE A 304 -63.63 21.77 8.23
CA PHE A 304 -63.30 22.06 9.63
C PHE A 304 -64.40 21.62 10.63
N ALA A 305 -65.66 21.58 10.17
CA ALA A 305 -66.81 21.15 10.95
C ALA A 305 -67.02 19.61 10.94
N ALA A 306 -66.25 18.86 10.15
CA ALA A 306 -66.32 17.41 10.14
C ALA A 306 -65.85 16.86 11.50
N PRO A 307 -66.52 15.83 12.05
CA PRO A 307 -66.12 15.24 13.33
C PRO A 307 -64.65 14.82 13.39
N GLU A 308 -64.11 14.31 12.29
CA GLU A 308 -62.73 13.86 12.18
C GLU A 308 -61.75 15.04 12.23
N ALA A 309 -62.07 16.16 11.58
CA ALA A 309 -61.28 17.40 11.65
C ALA A 309 -61.33 18.01 13.05
N GLN A 310 -62.51 18.05 13.69
CA GLN A 310 -62.68 18.55 15.06
C GLN A 310 -61.91 17.68 16.07
N MET A 311 -61.93 16.35 15.93
CA MET A 311 -61.13 15.45 16.77
C MET A 311 -59.64 15.66 16.56
N ARG A 312 -59.18 15.86 15.31
CA ARG A 312 -57.77 16.15 15.03
C ARG A 312 -57.32 17.45 15.68
N LYS A 313 -58.09 18.53 15.52
CA LYS A 313 -57.80 19.84 16.12
C LYS A 313 -57.85 19.82 17.65
N LEU A 314 -58.82 19.09 18.23
CA LEU A 314 -58.90 18.83 19.68
C LEU A 314 -57.60 18.17 20.17
N ALA A 315 -57.12 17.14 19.49
CA ALA A 315 -55.88 16.46 19.85
C ALA A 315 -54.65 17.38 19.74
N ASP A 316 -54.56 18.15 18.66
CA ASP A 316 -53.46 19.11 18.44
C ASP A 316 -53.48 20.22 19.52
N TYR A 317 -54.66 20.74 19.92
CA TYR A 317 -54.80 21.70 21.03
C TYR A 317 -54.39 21.08 22.38
N ALA A 318 -54.87 19.88 22.68
CA ALA A 318 -54.48 19.16 23.89
C ALA A 318 -52.97 18.93 23.95
N PHE A 319 -52.35 18.60 22.80
CA PHE A 319 -50.91 18.46 22.68
C PHE A 319 -50.17 19.79 22.93
N MET A 320 -50.62 20.89 22.33
CA MET A 320 -50.03 22.23 22.55
C MET A 320 -50.11 22.67 24.01
N LEU A 321 -51.21 22.33 24.70
CA LEU A 321 -51.40 22.56 26.14
C LEU A 321 -50.72 21.49 27.03
N ARG A 322 -49.91 20.60 26.43
CA ARG A 322 -49.11 19.56 27.10
C ARG A 322 -49.90 18.44 27.78
N ASP A 323 -51.19 18.28 27.48
CA ASP A 323 -51.94 17.06 27.85
C ASP A 323 -51.72 15.95 26.81
N TYR A 324 -50.49 15.45 26.77
CA TYR A 324 -50.06 14.44 25.80
C TYR A 324 -50.86 13.13 25.91
N LYS A 325 -51.29 12.77 27.13
CA LYS A 325 -52.04 11.53 27.39
C LYS A 325 -53.45 11.61 26.79
N PHE A 326 -54.13 12.73 26.99
CA PHE A 326 -55.43 12.95 26.39
C PHE A 326 -55.32 13.06 24.86
N ALA A 327 -54.33 13.81 24.36
CA ALA A 327 -54.04 13.93 22.93
C ALA A 327 -53.83 12.56 22.26
N TYR A 328 -52.98 11.70 22.84
CA TYR A 328 -52.75 10.33 22.35
C TYR A 328 -54.05 9.52 22.22
N THR A 329 -54.93 9.60 23.22
CA THR A 329 -56.20 8.86 23.24
C THR A 329 -57.13 9.33 22.12
N ILE A 330 -57.12 10.63 21.80
CA ILE A 330 -57.90 11.19 20.69
C ILE A 330 -57.27 10.79 19.35
N TYR A 331 -55.95 10.91 19.20
CA TYR A 331 -55.25 10.48 17.98
C TYR A 331 -55.50 9.01 17.65
N ASP A 332 -55.43 8.09 18.62
CA ASP A 332 -55.74 6.67 18.37
C ASP A 332 -57.18 6.45 17.88
N THR A 333 -58.11 7.27 18.37
CA THR A 333 -59.51 7.20 17.97
C THR A 333 -59.67 7.62 16.51
N VAL A 334 -59.23 8.81 16.15
CA VAL A 334 -59.40 9.36 14.79
C VAL A 334 -58.51 8.64 13.76
N ARG A 335 -57.36 8.09 14.17
CA ARG A 335 -56.49 7.26 13.32
C ARG A 335 -57.23 6.07 12.71
N ARG A 336 -58.09 5.39 13.48
CA ARG A 336 -58.87 4.23 12.99
C ARG A 336 -59.88 4.66 11.92
N ASP A 337 -60.45 5.85 12.07
CA ASP A 337 -61.39 6.43 11.11
C ASP A 337 -60.65 6.74 9.80
N TYR A 338 -59.50 7.42 9.87
CA TYR A 338 -58.67 7.69 8.69
C TYR A 338 -58.16 6.43 7.99
N ALA A 339 -57.83 5.38 8.74
CA ALA A 339 -57.43 4.10 8.16
C ALA A 339 -58.57 3.42 7.40
N THR A 340 -59.78 3.45 7.96
CA THR A 340 -60.99 2.91 7.32
C THR A 340 -61.29 3.63 6.01
N GLU A 341 -61.21 4.96 6.03
CA GLU A 341 -61.55 5.83 4.90
C GLU A 341 -60.43 5.99 3.88
N LYS A 342 -59.30 5.30 4.08
CA LYS A 342 -58.10 5.38 3.23
C LYS A 342 -57.56 6.82 3.08
N ALA A 343 -57.79 7.67 4.08
CA ALA A 343 -57.23 9.01 4.18
C ALA A 343 -55.76 8.96 4.60
N TYR A 344 -54.90 8.50 3.68
CA TYR A 344 -53.55 8.04 3.99
C TYR A 344 -52.62 9.10 4.59
N LYS A 345 -52.70 10.36 4.15
CA LYS A 345 -51.90 11.48 4.72
C LYS A 345 -52.35 11.80 6.16
N HIS A 346 -53.65 11.88 6.39
CA HIS A 346 -54.22 12.09 7.73
C HIS A 346 -53.86 10.93 8.67
N HIS A 347 -53.99 9.69 8.19
CA HIS A 347 -53.59 8.50 8.93
C HIS A 347 -52.09 8.55 9.32
N ALA A 348 -51.20 8.83 8.36
CA ALA A 348 -49.77 8.93 8.62
C ALA A 348 -49.44 10.05 9.64
N GLY A 349 -50.05 11.23 9.50
CA GLY A 349 -49.87 12.35 10.43
C GLY A 349 -50.41 12.07 11.85
N THR A 350 -51.46 11.25 12.00
CA THR A 350 -51.89 10.79 13.32
C THR A 350 -50.93 9.78 13.94
N GLN A 351 -50.36 8.86 13.14
CA GLN A 351 -49.35 7.91 13.61
C GLN A 351 -48.08 8.63 14.09
N GLU A 352 -47.62 9.62 13.32
CA GLU A 352 -46.50 10.51 13.68
C GLU A 352 -46.76 11.18 15.04
N MET A 353 -47.91 11.84 15.22
CA MET A 353 -48.25 12.49 16.50
C MET A 353 -48.42 11.53 17.67
N MET A 354 -48.94 10.32 17.44
CA MET A 354 -49.03 9.31 18.50
C MET A 354 -47.65 8.91 19.01
N GLY A 355 -46.69 8.70 18.11
CA GLY A 355 -45.30 8.43 18.47
C GLY A 355 -44.67 9.59 19.25
N ILE A 356 -44.91 10.83 18.80
CA ILE A 356 -44.43 12.04 19.50
C ILE A 356 -45.05 12.13 20.90
N CYS A 357 -46.36 11.91 21.06
CA CYS A 357 -47.01 11.93 22.37
C CYS A 357 -46.34 10.96 23.35
N LEU A 358 -46.07 9.72 22.93
CA LEU A 358 -45.42 8.72 23.79
C LEU A 358 -44.01 9.15 24.22
N LEU A 359 -43.26 9.82 23.35
CA LEU A 359 -41.92 10.34 23.68
C LEU A 359 -41.96 11.62 24.53
N MET A 360 -43.02 12.42 24.43
CA MET A 360 -43.20 13.65 25.20
C MET A 360 -43.78 13.41 26.60
N MET A 361 -44.44 12.26 26.83
CA MET A 361 -44.88 11.85 28.16
C MET A 361 -43.66 11.56 29.05
N ASN A 362 -43.55 12.23 30.20
CA ASN A 362 -42.46 12.05 31.17
C ASN A 362 -42.66 10.76 32.01
N GLN A 363 -42.91 9.64 31.34
CA GLN A 363 -43.12 8.32 31.94
C GLN A 363 -42.03 7.37 31.42
N PRO A 364 -41.57 6.40 32.25
CA PRO A 364 -40.65 5.37 31.76
C PRO A 364 -41.29 4.66 30.57
N LEU A 365 -40.58 4.62 29.44
CA LEU A 365 -41.02 3.97 28.19
C LEU A 365 -41.20 2.46 28.43
N THR A 366 -42.38 2.05 28.88
CA THR A 366 -42.71 0.65 29.19
C THR A 366 -42.82 -0.23 27.95
N SER A 367 -43.14 0.36 26.79
CA SER A 367 -43.20 -0.33 25.49
C SER A 367 -42.50 0.50 24.41
N LYS A 368 -41.17 0.44 24.41
CA LYS A 368 -40.32 1.02 23.37
C LYS A 368 -40.70 0.57 21.95
N THR A 369 -41.19 -0.66 21.83
CA THR A 369 -41.71 -1.24 20.58
C THR A 369 -42.90 -0.48 20.01
N ASP A 370 -43.72 0.17 20.83
CA ASP A 370 -44.88 0.90 20.34
C ASP A 370 -44.51 2.25 19.70
N VAL A 371 -43.51 2.95 20.27
CA VAL A 371 -42.99 4.20 19.68
C VAL A 371 -42.41 3.92 18.30
N ASP A 372 -41.49 2.96 18.21
CA ASP A 372 -40.82 2.60 16.96
C ASP A 372 -41.83 2.17 15.88
N ARG A 373 -42.86 1.41 16.28
CA ARG A 373 -43.94 0.96 15.40
C ARG A 373 -44.77 2.12 14.86
N HIS A 374 -45.11 3.12 15.67
CA HIS A 374 -45.87 4.29 15.20
C HIS A 374 -45.10 5.09 14.13
N PHE A 375 -43.82 5.36 14.37
CA PHE A 375 -42.98 6.07 13.40
C PHE A 375 -42.72 5.24 12.14
N GLU A 376 -42.45 3.93 12.28
CA GLU A 376 -42.27 3.03 11.14
C GLU A 376 -43.51 2.98 10.24
N LEU A 377 -44.70 2.84 10.82
CA LEU A 377 -45.96 2.84 10.07
C LEU A 377 -46.21 4.19 9.40
N ALA A 378 -45.90 5.30 10.06
CA ALA A 378 -46.01 6.64 9.47
C ALA A 378 -45.09 6.78 8.25
N VAL A 379 -43.81 6.44 8.38
CA VAL A 379 -42.82 6.48 7.30
C VAL A 379 -43.22 5.56 6.13
N GLN A 380 -43.59 4.32 6.43
CA GLN A 380 -44.05 3.36 5.41
C GLN A 380 -45.26 3.89 4.66
N GLN A 381 -46.22 4.49 5.37
CA GLN A 381 -47.41 5.07 4.77
C GLN A 381 -47.07 6.27 3.88
N TYR A 382 -46.20 7.16 4.34
CA TYR A 382 -45.75 8.32 3.56
C TYR A 382 -45.03 7.90 2.27
N LEU A 383 -44.17 6.88 2.34
CA LEU A 383 -43.44 6.37 1.16
C LEU A 383 -44.34 5.59 0.20
N SER A 384 -45.07 4.58 0.70
CA SER A 384 -45.77 3.60 -0.15
C SER A 384 -47.14 4.05 -0.65
N ARG A 385 -47.88 4.82 0.15
CA ARG A 385 -49.26 5.22 -0.16
C ARG A 385 -49.37 6.70 -0.51
N CYS A 386 -48.70 7.56 0.25
CA CYS A 386 -48.74 9.01 -0.01
C CYS A 386 -47.72 9.45 -1.07
N ARG A 387 -46.73 8.61 -1.39
CA ARG A 387 -45.60 8.90 -2.29
C ARG A 387 -44.89 10.22 -1.94
N SER A 388 -44.79 10.53 -0.66
CA SER A 388 -44.20 11.77 -0.17
C SER A 388 -42.95 11.51 0.65
N ILE A 389 -41.82 11.56 -0.05
CA ILE A 389 -40.50 11.40 0.52
C ILE A 389 -40.21 12.47 1.56
N PHE A 390 -40.58 13.72 1.28
CA PHE A 390 -40.40 14.84 2.21
C PHE A 390 -40.99 14.56 3.60
N HIS A 391 -42.23 14.07 3.66
CA HIS A 391 -42.92 13.77 4.91
C HIS A 391 -42.30 12.59 5.65
N ALA A 392 -41.88 11.55 4.92
CA ALA A 392 -41.16 10.41 5.49
C ALA A 392 -39.80 10.84 6.07
N THR A 393 -39.07 11.70 5.36
CA THR A 393 -37.79 12.28 5.83
C THR A 393 -38.01 13.13 7.07
N ARG A 394 -39.00 14.03 7.07
CA ARG A 394 -39.33 14.86 8.24
C ARG A 394 -39.66 13.99 9.46
N THR A 395 -40.55 13.02 9.28
CA THR A 395 -40.95 12.09 10.34
C THR A 395 -39.73 11.41 10.96
N THR A 396 -38.79 10.99 10.13
CA THR A 396 -37.53 10.35 10.57
C THR A 396 -36.61 11.32 11.31
N VAL A 397 -36.50 12.58 10.87
CA VAL A 397 -35.69 13.61 11.54
C VAL A 397 -36.29 13.99 12.90
N ILE A 398 -37.61 14.14 13.00
CA ILE A 398 -38.29 14.41 14.28
C ILE A 398 -38.04 13.26 15.25
N TYR A 399 -38.22 12.03 14.78
CA TYR A 399 -37.97 10.83 15.58
C TYR A 399 -36.50 10.73 16.02
N TYR A 400 -35.55 11.04 15.13
CA TYR A 400 -34.11 11.12 15.42
C TYR A 400 -33.82 12.10 16.56
N GLU A 401 -34.31 13.34 16.49
CA GLU A 401 -34.05 14.35 17.53
C GLU A 401 -34.72 13.98 18.86
N LEU A 402 -35.94 13.42 18.84
CA LEU A 402 -36.62 13.00 20.06
C LEU A 402 -35.89 11.84 20.76
N LEU A 403 -35.46 10.82 20.01
CA LEU A 403 -34.66 9.72 20.57
C LEU A 403 -33.31 10.19 21.13
N LYS A 404 -32.70 11.20 20.49
CA LYS A 404 -31.45 11.80 20.93
C LYS A 404 -31.61 12.54 22.27
N VAL A 405 -32.72 13.25 22.48
CA VAL A 405 -33.05 13.86 23.78
C VAL A 405 -33.18 12.81 24.88
N HIS A 406 -33.76 11.64 24.56
CA HIS A 406 -33.84 10.48 25.46
C HIS A 406 -32.55 9.64 25.55
N GLN A 407 -31.47 10.05 24.88
CA GLN A 407 -30.18 9.34 24.82
C GLN A 407 -30.30 7.88 24.32
N MET A 408 -31.30 7.58 23.49
CA MET A 408 -31.58 6.26 22.92
C MET A 408 -30.74 5.99 21.66
N TRP A 409 -29.42 6.14 21.78
CA TRP A 409 -28.48 6.14 20.65
C TRP A 409 -28.47 4.85 19.80
N LYS A 410 -28.87 3.71 20.37
CA LYS A 410 -28.85 2.41 19.67
C LYS A 410 -30.03 2.21 18.72
N ASP A 411 -31.10 2.96 18.91
CA ASP A 411 -32.37 2.76 18.19
C ASP A 411 -32.48 3.68 16.97
N ILE A 412 -31.83 4.84 17.07
CA ILE A 412 -31.74 5.84 16.03
C ILE A 412 -31.24 5.29 14.67
N PRO A 413 -30.14 4.50 14.60
CA PRO A 413 -29.57 4.07 13.32
C PRO A 413 -30.56 3.30 12.45
N THR A 414 -31.41 2.45 13.04
CA THR A 414 -32.40 1.67 12.30
C THR A 414 -33.38 2.58 11.56
N ALA A 415 -33.81 3.68 12.20
CA ALA A 415 -34.72 4.65 11.61
C ALA A 415 -34.06 5.43 10.46
N LEU A 416 -32.82 5.89 10.66
CA LEU A 416 -32.05 6.63 9.66
C LEU A 416 -31.72 5.77 8.43
N VAL A 417 -31.22 4.54 8.65
CA VAL A 417 -30.83 3.62 7.58
C VAL A 417 -32.03 3.22 6.71
N ARG A 418 -33.24 3.08 7.29
CA ARG A 418 -34.47 2.80 6.53
C ARG A 418 -34.78 3.85 5.48
N MET A 419 -34.37 5.09 5.72
CA MET A 419 -34.55 6.21 4.78
C MET A 419 -33.36 6.37 3.81
N THR A 420 -32.45 5.40 3.75
CA THR A 420 -31.37 5.38 2.74
C THR A 420 -31.84 4.63 1.49
N GLY A 421 -31.50 5.13 0.32
CA GLY A 421 -32.00 4.64 -0.96
C GLY A 421 -31.32 5.34 -2.14
N GLU A 422 -31.66 4.91 -3.36
CA GLU A 422 -31.15 5.52 -4.60
C GLU A 422 -31.99 6.72 -5.06
N ASP A 423 -33.09 7.01 -4.37
CA ASP A 423 -33.94 8.19 -4.61
C ASP A 423 -33.25 9.50 -4.22
N SER A 424 -32.31 9.45 -3.27
CA SER A 424 -31.46 10.59 -2.91
C SER A 424 -30.15 10.13 -2.27
N ASP A 425 -29.06 10.20 -3.03
CA ASP A 425 -27.72 9.89 -2.50
C ASP A 425 -27.30 10.87 -1.40
N LEU A 426 -27.66 12.15 -1.51
CA LEU A 426 -27.33 13.16 -0.49
C LEU A 426 -28.01 12.87 0.85
N ARG A 427 -29.33 12.61 0.85
CA ARG A 427 -30.07 12.24 2.07
C ARG A 427 -29.49 10.96 2.67
N SER A 428 -29.20 9.98 1.83
CA SER A 428 -28.65 8.70 2.26
C SER A 428 -27.28 8.87 2.90
N GLY A 429 -26.39 9.67 2.32
CA GLY A 429 -25.07 9.99 2.89
C GLY A 429 -25.20 10.64 4.27
N LEU A 430 -26.06 11.66 4.39
CA LEU A 430 -26.31 12.34 5.66
C LEU A 430 -26.84 11.40 6.74
N PHE A 431 -27.83 10.59 6.42
CA PHE A 431 -28.44 9.68 7.38
C PHE A 431 -27.49 8.56 7.80
N LEU A 432 -26.66 8.05 6.89
CA LEU A 432 -25.62 7.08 7.22
C LEU A 432 -24.54 7.68 8.12
N GLU A 433 -24.09 8.91 7.85
CA GLU A 433 -23.13 9.60 8.71
C GLU A 433 -23.71 9.83 10.12
N GLN A 434 -24.95 10.32 10.22
CA GLN A 434 -25.61 10.50 11.52
C GLN A 434 -25.84 9.17 12.25
N ALA A 435 -26.18 8.09 11.53
CA ALA A 435 -26.29 6.76 12.09
C ALA A 435 -24.94 6.26 12.64
N ALA A 436 -23.84 6.52 11.92
CA ALA A 436 -22.50 6.20 12.38
C ALA A 436 -22.19 6.90 13.71
N LEU A 437 -22.41 8.21 13.80
CA LEU A 437 -22.16 9.00 15.01
C LEU A 437 -22.98 8.50 16.21
N CYS A 438 -24.20 8.01 15.99
CA CYS A 438 -25.02 7.41 17.04
C CYS A 438 -24.39 6.11 17.59
N PHE A 439 -23.81 5.27 16.74
CA PHE A 439 -23.09 4.07 17.20
C PHE A 439 -21.86 4.39 18.06
N LEU A 440 -21.21 5.53 17.80
CA LEU A 440 -20.09 6.00 18.62
C LEU A 440 -20.55 6.53 19.98
N ARG A 441 -21.70 7.20 20.04
CA ARG A 441 -22.28 7.80 21.26
C ARG A 441 -23.05 6.82 22.16
N ALA A 442 -23.29 5.59 21.72
CA ALA A 442 -23.94 4.58 22.55
C ALA A 442 -23.15 4.29 23.84
N ASN A 443 -23.83 3.93 24.93
CA ASN A 443 -23.21 3.64 26.24
C ASN A 443 -22.02 2.68 26.19
N LYS A 444 -22.01 1.78 25.20
CA LYS A 444 -20.83 1.02 24.78
C LYS A 444 -20.54 1.39 23.32
N PRO A 445 -19.46 2.15 23.04
CA PRO A 445 -19.14 2.57 21.68
C PRO A 445 -19.01 1.39 20.71
N MET A 446 -19.74 1.43 19.61
CA MET A 446 -19.77 0.37 18.60
C MET A 446 -18.91 0.74 17.38
N VAL A 447 -17.60 0.88 17.61
CA VAL A 447 -16.63 1.45 16.66
C VAL A 447 -16.65 0.77 15.28
N ARG A 448 -16.87 -0.55 15.22
CA ARG A 448 -17.00 -1.28 13.94
C ARG A 448 -18.23 -0.85 13.13
N LYS A 449 -19.39 -0.67 13.80
CA LYS A 449 -20.60 -0.18 13.13
C LYS A 449 -20.43 1.26 12.68
N TYR A 450 -19.73 2.08 13.47
CA TYR A 450 -19.34 3.44 13.09
C TYR A 450 -18.52 3.47 11.80
N GLY A 451 -17.40 2.74 11.73
CA GLY A 451 -16.56 2.69 10.51
C GLY A 451 -17.30 2.16 9.28
N PHE A 452 -18.14 1.12 9.45
CA PHE A 452 -18.94 0.56 8.35
C PHE A 452 -19.94 1.58 7.77
N HIS A 453 -20.68 2.29 8.62
CA HIS A 453 -21.66 3.28 8.15
C HIS A 453 -20.99 4.52 7.55
N LEU A 454 -19.81 4.93 8.05
CA LEU A 454 -19.02 5.99 7.43
C LEU A 454 -18.52 5.62 6.03
N ALA A 455 -18.05 4.39 5.82
CA ALA A 455 -17.64 3.94 4.49
C ALA A 455 -18.82 3.97 3.49
N MET A 456 -20.02 3.57 3.92
CA MET A 456 -21.23 3.68 3.10
C MET A 456 -21.67 5.14 2.90
N ALA A 457 -21.56 5.99 3.92
CA ALA A 457 -21.85 7.42 3.81
C ALA A 457 -20.90 8.08 2.79
N GLY A 458 -19.61 7.74 2.83
CA GLY A 458 -18.61 8.21 1.87
C GLY A 458 -18.97 7.85 0.43
N GLN A 459 -19.46 6.62 0.20
CA GLN A 459 -19.89 6.20 -1.13
C GLN A 459 -21.10 7.00 -1.64
N ARG A 460 -22.10 7.21 -0.77
CA ARG A 460 -23.29 8.01 -1.08
C ARG A 460 -22.94 9.48 -1.35
N TYR A 461 -22.08 10.07 -0.52
CA TYR A 461 -21.58 11.43 -0.77
C TYR A 461 -20.79 11.53 -2.07
N SER A 462 -19.98 10.53 -2.42
CA SER A 462 -19.29 10.50 -3.71
C SER A 462 -20.27 10.47 -4.89
N LYS A 463 -21.35 9.68 -4.82
CA LYS A 463 -22.40 9.67 -5.85
C LYS A 463 -23.15 11.00 -5.93
N ALA A 464 -23.39 11.65 -4.79
CA ALA A 464 -23.99 12.97 -4.71
C ALA A 464 -23.05 14.13 -5.10
N SER A 465 -21.85 13.83 -5.63
CA SER A 465 -20.80 14.80 -5.95
C SER A 465 -20.33 15.66 -4.76
N GLN A 466 -20.58 15.22 -3.53
CA GLN A 466 -20.14 15.87 -2.29
C GLN A 466 -18.76 15.35 -1.86
N ARG A 467 -17.75 15.66 -2.65
CA ARG A 467 -16.38 15.10 -2.54
C ARG A 467 -15.72 15.34 -1.18
N LEU A 468 -15.87 16.55 -0.63
CA LEU A 468 -15.30 16.91 0.67
C LEU A 468 -15.89 16.05 1.81
N HIS A 469 -17.21 15.85 1.80
CA HIS A 469 -17.89 15.00 2.77
C HIS A 469 -17.53 13.53 2.58
N ALA A 470 -17.40 13.07 1.33
CA ALA A 470 -16.95 11.72 1.02
C ALA A 470 -15.54 11.45 1.57
N PHE A 471 -14.60 12.36 1.30
CA PHE A 471 -13.22 12.30 1.79
C PHE A 471 -13.18 12.21 3.33
N ARG A 472 -13.83 13.14 4.02
CA ARG A 472 -13.91 13.16 5.50
C ARG A 472 -14.47 11.84 6.06
N CYS A 473 -15.54 11.31 5.47
CA CYS A 473 -16.14 10.05 5.93
C CYS A 473 -15.17 8.88 5.77
N TYR A 474 -14.47 8.79 4.65
CA TYR A 474 -13.51 7.72 4.41
C TYR A 474 -12.27 7.84 5.31
N GLU A 475 -11.79 9.06 5.60
CA GLU A 475 -10.67 9.32 6.49
C GLU A 475 -11.00 8.87 7.92
N MET A 476 -12.18 9.24 8.41
CA MET A 476 -12.69 8.77 9.71
C MET A 476 -12.94 7.26 9.73
N ALA A 477 -13.31 6.64 8.60
CA ALA A 477 -13.43 5.18 8.50
C ALA A 477 -12.05 4.50 8.51
N ALA A 478 -11.03 5.10 7.87
CA ALA A 478 -9.68 4.55 7.80
C ALA A 478 -9.03 4.43 9.18
N SER A 479 -9.22 5.42 10.06
CA SER A 479 -8.66 5.41 11.43
C SER A 479 -9.21 4.27 12.29
N VAL A 480 -10.40 3.76 11.97
CA VAL A 480 -11.03 2.59 12.63
C VAL A 480 -10.50 1.27 12.08
N LEU A 481 -10.13 1.24 10.79
CA LEU A 481 -9.77 0.03 10.05
C LEU A 481 -8.27 -0.31 10.13
N ASP A 482 -7.49 0.41 10.93
CA ASP A 482 -6.03 0.26 10.98
C ASP A 482 -5.52 -1.02 11.70
N THR A 483 -6.42 -1.96 11.98
CA THR A 483 -6.06 -3.26 12.56
C THR A 483 -5.85 -4.33 11.49
N LYS A 484 -4.85 -5.21 11.67
CA LYS A 484 -4.44 -6.24 10.70
C LYS A 484 -5.56 -7.19 10.23
N SER A 485 -6.69 -7.28 10.93
CA SER A 485 -7.79 -8.17 10.59
C SER A 485 -8.67 -7.70 9.41
N TRP A 486 -8.63 -6.42 9.01
CA TRP A 486 -9.58 -5.83 8.06
C TRP A 486 -8.94 -5.36 6.75
N THR A 487 -7.95 -6.10 6.24
CA THR A 487 -7.16 -5.67 5.06
C THR A 487 -8.03 -5.32 3.84
N ILE A 488 -9.06 -6.11 3.53
CA ILE A 488 -9.95 -5.87 2.38
C ILE A 488 -10.69 -4.53 2.53
N ALA A 489 -11.28 -4.28 3.70
CA ALA A 489 -12.00 -3.04 3.96
C ALA A 489 -11.05 -1.82 3.99
N LYS A 490 -9.86 -1.98 4.58
CA LYS A 490 -8.81 -0.97 4.57
C LYS A 490 -8.44 -0.60 3.14
N ASN A 491 -8.21 -1.58 2.26
CA ASN A 491 -7.82 -1.34 0.87
C ASN A 491 -8.93 -0.68 0.05
N HIS A 492 -10.18 -1.08 0.25
CA HIS A 492 -11.32 -0.39 -0.37
C HIS A 492 -11.40 1.09 0.06
N VAL A 493 -11.22 1.38 1.35
CA VAL A 493 -11.23 2.76 1.87
C VAL A 493 -10.03 3.56 1.36
N GLN A 494 -8.83 2.97 1.30
CA GLN A 494 -7.63 3.60 0.75
C GLN A 494 -7.81 3.94 -0.74
N PHE A 495 -8.36 3.02 -1.53
CA PHE A 495 -8.68 3.27 -2.94
C PHE A 495 -9.71 4.41 -3.09
N ALA A 496 -10.75 4.41 -2.26
CA ALA A 496 -11.76 5.46 -2.27
C ALA A 496 -11.18 6.83 -1.85
N LEU A 497 -10.30 6.87 -0.84
CA LEU A 497 -9.57 8.06 -0.41
C LEU A 497 -8.70 8.60 -1.53
N GLY A 498 -7.93 7.76 -2.20
CA GLY A 498 -7.13 8.14 -3.36
C GLY A 498 -7.98 8.83 -4.43
N ARG A 499 -9.11 8.23 -4.81
CA ARG A 499 -10.04 8.83 -5.79
C ARG A 499 -10.61 10.17 -5.33
N GLN A 500 -11.02 10.31 -4.07
CA GLN A 500 -11.54 11.57 -3.57
C GLN A 500 -10.45 12.64 -3.47
N ALA A 501 -9.25 12.29 -3.01
CA ALA A 501 -8.09 13.17 -2.94
C ALA A 501 -7.72 13.73 -4.33
N PHE A 502 -7.68 12.85 -5.34
CA PHE A 502 -7.48 13.23 -6.73
C PHE A 502 -8.51 14.28 -7.19
N HIS A 503 -9.81 14.03 -6.97
CA HIS A 503 -10.87 14.96 -7.37
C HIS A 503 -10.90 16.28 -6.56
N LEU A 504 -10.21 16.33 -5.42
CA LEU A 504 -10.00 17.52 -4.60
C LEU A 504 -8.69 18.25 -4.93
N GLY A 505 -7.91 17.77 -5.90
CA GLY A 505 -6.63 18.36 -6.29
C GLY A 505 -5.47 18.06 -5.33
N ARG A 506 -5.65 17.14 -4.37
CA ARG A 506 -4.62 16.70 -3.42
C ARG A 506 -3.86 15.51 -4.00
N LEU A 507 -2.99 15.80 -4.97
CA LEU A 507 -2.30 14.75 -5.72
C LEU A 507 -1.32 13.95 -4.87
N GLU A 508 -0.58 14.61 -3.97
CA GLU A 508 0.35 13.94 -3.04
C GLU A 508 -0.36 12.87 -2.19
N ASP A 509 -1.41 13.27 -1.44
CA ASP A 509 -2.27 12.37 -0.67
C ASP A 509 -2.80 11.22 -1.54
N SER A 510 -3.24 11.54 -2.77
CA SER A 510 -3.77 10.56 -3.70
C SER A 510 -2.74 9.49 -4.06
N VAL A 511 -1.52 9.89 -4.42
CA VAL A 511 -0.43 8.96 -4.76
C VAL A 511 -0.13 8.04 -3.58
N THR A 512 -0.04 8.59 -2.35
CA THR A 512 0.20 7.79 -1.14
C THR A 512 -0.92 6.78 -0.87
N TYR A 513 -2.19 7.17 -1.04
CA TYR A 513 -3.30 6.25 -0.84
C TYR A 513 -3.34 5.13 -1.89
N PHE A 514 -3.03 5.44 -3.15
CA PHE A 514 -2.98 4.42 -4.20
C PHE A 514 -1.79 3.47 -4.03
N SER A 515 -0.61 3.97 -3.61
CA SER A 515 0.57 3.11 -3.38
C SER A 515 0.30 2.06 -2.29
N ASN A 516 -0.43 2.42 -1.23
CA ASN A 516 -0.83 1.51 -0.15
C ASN A 516 -1.71 0.33 -0.61
N VAL A 517 -2.43 0.49 -1.73
CA VAL A 517 -3.35 -0.51 -2.26
C VAL A 517 -2.65 -1.53 -3.16
N LEU A 518 -1.46 -1.19 -3.68
CA LEU A 518 -0.79 -1.99 -4.71
C LEU A 518 -0.38 -3.39 -4.24
N THR A 519 -0.16 -3.62 -2.93
CA THR A 519 0.40 -4.88 -2.41
C THR A 519 -0.60 -5.87 -1.84
N ASP A 520 -1.90 -5.67 -2.04
CA ASP A 520 -2.91 -6.60 -1.50
C ASP A 520 -3.02 -7.88 -2.34
N SER A 521 -2.60 -8.99 -1.73
CA SER A 521 -2.67 -10.33 -2.33
C SER A 521 -4.10 -10.85 -2.50
N LYS A 522 -5.11 -10.22 -1.87
CA LYS A 522 -6.52 -10.62 -1.97
C LYS A 522 -7.26 -10.00 -3.17
N GLN A 523 -6.65 -9.05 -3.86
CA GLN A 523 -7.23 -8.45 -5.07
C GLN A 523 -7.20 -9.43 -6.24
N THR A 524 -8.19 -9.34 -7.12
CA THR A 524 -8.15 -10.08 -8.39
C THR A 524 -7.15 -9.45 -9.35
N ALA A 525 -6.61 -10.23 -10.30
CA ALA A 525 -5.71 -9.70 -11.33
C ALA A 525 -6.29 -8.48 -12.07
N GLN A 526 -7.61 -8.47 -12.36
CA GLN A 526 -8.27 -7.33 -13.01
C GLN A 526 -8.27 -6.06 -12.13
N GLN A 527 -8.50 -6.22 -10.82
CA GLN A 527 -8.43 -5.10 -9.87
C GLN A 527 -7.00 -4.56 -9.75
N GLN A 528 -6.00 -5.44 -9.67
CA GLN A 528 -4.59 -5.04 -9.62
C GLN A 528 -4.18 -4.26 -10.87
N ILE A 529 -4.61 -4.68 -12.06
CA ILE A 529 -4.37 -3.93 -13.32
C ILE A 529 -4.98 -2.54 -13.25
N ALA A 530 -6.23 -2.44 -12.79
CA ALA A 530 -6.91 -1.15 -12.67
C ALA A 530 -6.19 -0.24 -11.67
N HIS A 531 -5.79 -0.76 -10.50
CA HIS A 531 -5.11 0.01 -9.46
C HIS A 531 -3.73 0.51 -9.89
N ILE A 532 -2.91 -0.33 -10.54
CA ILE A 532 -1.60 0.10 -11.07
C ILE A 532 -1.79 1.18 -12.13
N ARG A 533 -2.74 1.02 -13.06
CA ARG A 533 -3.00 2.03 -14.10
C ARG A 533 -3.40 3.37 -13.50
N GLU A 534 -4.29 3.36 -12.51
CA GLU A 534 -4.75 4.56 -11.82
C GLU A 534 -3.59 5.24 -11.07
N PHE A 535 -2.79 4.45 -10.33
CA PHE A 535 -1.59 4.95 -9.63
C PHE A 535 -0.60 5.62 -10.59
N LEU A 536 -0.24 4.96 -11.69
CA LEU A 536 0.70 5.50 -12.68
C LEU A 536 0.17 6.78 -13.34
N PHE A 537 -1.13 6.82 -13.67
CA PHE A 537 -1.76 8.01 -14.23
C PHE A 537 -1.67 9.21 -13.26
N ILE A 538 -2.01 8.99 -11.99
CA ILE A 538 -2.00 10.04 -10.98
C ILE A 538 -0.59 10.48 -10.62
N TYR A 539 0.37 9.54 -10.51
CA TYR A 539 1.76 9.86 -10.25
C TYR A 539 2.37 10.74 -11.35
N LYS A 540 2.08 10.44 -12.63
CA LYS A 540 2.49 11.28 -13.75
C LYS A 540 1.95 12.71 -13.63
N GLN A 541 0.69 12.85 -13.23
CA GLN A 541 0.07 14.17 -13.05
C GLN A 541 0.65 14.91 -11.84
N TYR A 542 0.93 14.19 -10.75
CA TYR A 542 1.59 14.73 -9.56
C TYR A 542 2.98 15.28 -9.88
N ALA A 543 3.82 14.49 -10.55
CA ALA A 543 5.17 14.91 -10.94
C ALA A 543 5.16 16.16 -11.84
N SER A 544 4.24 16.19 -12.81
CA SER A 544 4.05 17.36 -13.69
C SER A 544 3.63 18.61 -12.92
N GLN A 545 2.72 18.49 -11.95
CA GLN A 545 2.25 19.62 -11.14
C GLN A 545 3.29 20.10 -10.12
N ALA A 546 4.04 19.18 -9.52
CA ALA A 546 5.08 19.47 -8.53
C ALA A 546 6.40 19.94 -9.17
N GLY A 547 6.60 19.68 -10.47
CA GLY A 547 7.74 20.19 -11.23
C GLY A 547 9.03 19.38 -11.09
N PHE A 548 8.92 18.08 -10.80
CA PHE A 548 10.08 17.17 -10.70
C PHE A 548 10.09 16.10 -11.78
N ASP A 549 11.26 15.53 -12.05
CA ASP A 549 11.42 14.41 -12.98
C ASP A 549 11.10 13.07 -12.27
N PRO A 550 10.01 12.37 -12.66
CA PRO A 550 9.59 11.14 -11.99
C PRO A 550 10.55 9.95 -12.20
N LEU A 551 11.52 10.09 -13.11
CA LEU A 551 12.59 9.11 -13.34
C LEU A 551 13.86 9.37 -12.53
N LYS A 552 13.98 10.54 -11.89
CA LYS A 552 15.12 10.92 -11.07
C LYS A 552 14.82 11.01 -9.58
N GLN A 553 13.64 11.53 -9.23
CA GLN A 553 13.25 11.65 -7.83
C GLN A 553 12.66 10.32 -7.34
N SER A 554 13.19 9.81 -6.24
CA SER A 554 12.71 8.57 -5.62
C SER A 554 11.31 8.75 -5.05
N PHE A 555 10.40 7.82 -5.38
CA PHE A 555 9.16 7.63 -4.67
C PHE A 555 9.39 6.67 -3.48
N PRO A 556 9.38 7.15 -2.23
CA PRO A 556 9.73 6.34 -1.08
C PRO A 556 8.63 5.33 -0.74
N ASN A 557 9.01 4.26 -0.04
CA ASN A 557 8.11 3.24 0.52
C ASN A 557 7.26 2.47 -0.51
N LEU A 558 7.68 2.41 -1.79
CA LEU A 558 7.04 1.52 -2.75
C LEU A 558 7.31 0.07 -2.36
N ALA A 559 6.25 -0.67 -2.03
CA ALA A 559 6.39 -2.05 -1.55
C ALA A 559 6.59 -3.08 -2.68
N LEU A 560 6.83 -2.64 -3.91
CA LEU A 560 7.06 -3.46 -5.12
C LEU A 560 8.39 -3.09 -5.79
N PRO A 561 9.24 -4.05 -6.19
CA PRO A 561 9.17 -5.47 -5.84
C PRO A 561 9.54 -5.69 -4.37
N VAL A 562 9.23 -6.86 -3.83
CA VAL A 562 9.74 -7.28 -2.51
C VAL A 562 11.17 -7.77 -2.69
N ILE A 563 12.09 -7.33 -1.83
CA ILE A 563 13.50 -7.76 -1.82
C ILE A 563 13.72 -8.50 -0.50
N ASP A 564 14.31 -9.70 -0.55
CA ASP A 564 14.77 -10.41 0.65
C ASP A 564 16.23 -10.08 0.93
N ASP A 565 16.45 -9.07 1.78
CA ASP A 565 17.78 -8.57 2.12
C ASP A 565 18.73 -9.68 2.64
N ARG A 566 18.18 -10.76 3.22
CA ARG A 566 18.99 -11.87 3.76
C ARG A 566 19.65 -12.71 2.68
N GLN A 567 19.06 -12.77 1.49
CA GLN A 567 19.58 -13.54 0.36
C GLN A 567 20.60 -12.75 -0.47
N ILE A 568 20.80 -11.45 -0.19
CA ILE A 568 21.77 -10.64 -0.93
C ILE A 568 23.18 -11.15 -0.65
N GLN A 569 23.87 -11.52 -1.72
CA GLN A 569 25.23 -12.06 -1.67
C GLN A 569 26.11 -11.29 -2.64
N VAL A 570 27.37 -11.10 -2.26
CA VAL A 570 28.39 -10.51 -3.12
C VAL A 570 29.41 -11.59 -3.47
N THR A 571 29.70 -11.73 -4.76
CA THR A 571 30.69 -12.68 -5.29
C THR A 571 31.73 -11.94 -6.10
N LEU A 572 33.00 -12.28 -5.96
CA LEU A 572 34.08 -11.72 -6.77
C LEU A 572 34.21 -12.46 -8.10
N SER A 573 34.70 -11.77 -9.14
CA SER A 573 34.86 -12.32 -10.50
C SER A 573 35.70 -13.60 -10.59
N ASN A 574 36.63 -13.81 -9.66
CA ASN A 574 37.50 -14.99 -9.58
C ASN A 574 36.91 -16.15 -8.77
N ALA A 575 35.78 -15.96 -8.10
CA ALA A 575 35.12 -17.01 -7.35
C ALA A 575 34.29 -17.87 -8.31
N GLN A 576 34.83 -18.99 -8.78
CA GLN A 576 34.04 -19.95 -9.55
C GLN A 576 32.84 -20.43 -8.73
N SER A 577 31.66 -20.42 -9.36
CA SER A 577 30.33 -20.73 -8.78
C SER A 577 30.07 -22.22 -8.52
N ASN A 578 31.11 -23.06 -8.45
CA ASN A 578 30.93 -24.47 -8.09
C ASN A 578 30.71 -24.61 -6.58
N THR A 579 29.43 -24.67 -6.19
CA THR A 579 28.95 -24.91 -4.82
C THR A 579 29.11 -26.37 -4.38
N THR A 580 29.49 -27.27 -5.28
CA THR A 580 29.74 -28.67 -4.99
C THR A 580 31.09 -28.84 -4.30
N HIS A 581 31.12 -29.57 -3.18
CA HIS A 581 32.33 -29.89 -2.39
C HIS A 581 33.00 -28.71 -1.66
N ARG A 582 32.23 -27.75 -1.13
CA ARG A 582 32.75 -26.59 -0.38
C ARG A 582 33.70 -26.97 0.77
N GLU A 583 33.40 -28.04 1.50
CA GLU A 583 34.21 -28.52 2.63
C GLU A 583 35.57 -29.05 2.17
N GLU A 584 35.60 -29.82 1.07
CA GLU A 584 36.85 -30.36 0.51
C GLU A 584 37.75 -29.25 -0.05
N TRP A 585 37.18 -28.25 -0.72
CA TRP A 585 37.94 -27.08 -1.18
C TRP A 585 38.51 -26.27 -0.01
N ALA A 586 37.72 -26.08 1.05
CA ALA A 586 38.18 -25.39 2.25
C ALA A 586 39.33 -26.16 2.93
N ALA A 587 39.24 -27.49 3.00
CA ALA A 587 40.32 -28.33 3.53
C ALA A 587 41.61 -28.18 2.70
N MET A 588 41.52 -28.25 1.36
CA MET A 588 42.68 -28.05 0.48
C MET A 588 43.30 -26.66 0.62
N GLU A 589 42.47 -25.62 0.80
CA GLU A 589 42.92 -24.24 1.02
C GLU A 589 43.66 -24.08 2.35
N ILE A 590 43.14 -24.70 3.42
CA ILE A 590 43.79 -24.69 4.74
C ILE A 590 45.13 -25.41 4.68
N GLU A 591 45.18 -26.62 4.11
CA GLU A 591 46.42 -27.41 4.00
C GLU A 591 47.50 -26.66 3.18
N LEU A 592 47.13 -26.10 2.03
CA LEU A 592 48.05 -25.34 1.18
C LEU A 592 48.56 -24.08 1.88
N LEU A 593 47.70 -23.41 2.65
CA LEU A 593 48.07 -22.24 3.44
C LEU A 593 49.04 -22.60 4.56
N GLU A 594 48.74 -23.64 5.34
CA GLU A 594 49.60 -24.13 6.43
C GLU A 594 50.99 -24.53 5.93
N GLU A 595 51.06 -25.26 4.81
CA GLU A 595 52.33 -25.65 4.19
C GLU A 595 53.11 -24.43 3.67
N SER A 596 52.42 -23.48 3.04
CA SER A 596 53.04 -22.27 2.51
C SER A 596 53.59 -21.37 3.63
N ILE A 597 52.96 -21.36 4.81
CA ILE A 597 53.46 -20.68 6.01
C ILE A 597 54.66 -21.43 6.61
N ALA A 598 54.55 -22.75 6.79
CA ALA A 598 55.58 -23.59 7.40
C ALA A 598 56.91 -23.50 6.65
N ASN A 599 56.85 -23.43 5.32
CA ASN A 599 58.02 -23.34 4.45
C ASN A 599 58.40 -21.89 4.06
N GLY A 600 57.78 -20.87 4.67
CA GLY A 600 58.17 -19.46 4.50
C GLY A 600 57.80 -18.79 3.16
N TYR A 601 57.00 -19.46 2.33
CA TYR A 601 56.53 -18.93 1.03
C TYR A 601 55.51 -17.79 1.19
N ILE A 602 54.76 -17.77 2.29
CA ILE A 602 53.92 -16.65 2.69
C ILE A 602 54.55 -16.04 3.96
N SER A 603 55.61 -15.24 3.79
CA SER A 603 56.32 -14.60 4.90
C SER A 603 56.00 -13.10 5.07
N SER A 604 55.53 -12.41 4.01
CA SER A 604 55.49 -10.94 3.97
C SER A 604 54.18 -10.25 4.37
N SER A 605 53.16 -10.94 4.90
CA SER A 605 51.98 -10.21 5.37
C SER A 605 51.20 -10.85 6.52
N LYS A 606 51.83 -10.94 7.71
CA LYS A 606 51.08 -11.16 8.98
C LYS A 606 49.90 -10.18 9.11
N ARG A 607 50.03 -8.98 8.53
CA ARG A 607 49.00 -7.94 8.51
C ARG A 607 47.82 -8.27 7.59
N ALA A 608 48.05 -8.68 6.34
CA ALA A 608 46.96 -9.10 5.44
C ALA A 608 46.29 -10.37 5.93
N MET A 609 47.06 -11.34 6.44
CA MET A 609 46.53 -12.55 7.06
C MET A 609 45.65 -12.21 8.26
N ALA A 610 46.08 -11.28 9.12
CA ALA A 610 45.26 -10.81 10.24
C ALA A 610 43.98 -10.09 9.78
N VAL A 611 44.02 -9.32 8.69
CA VAL A 611 42.84 -8.66 8.11
C VAL A 611 41.89 -9.67 7.47
N GLN A 612 42.40 -10.67 6.76
CA GLN A 612 41.61 -11.77 6.18
C GLN A 612 41.01 -12.68 7.25
N GLN A 613 41.62 -12.75 8.45
CA GLN A 613 41.13 -13.49 9.61
C GLN A 613 40.27 -12.64 10.57
N GLN A 614 40.11 -11.33 10.33
CA GLN A 614 39.19 -10.51 11.13
C GLN A 614 37.75 -10.92 10.84
N ASP A 615 37.01 -11.27 11.89
CA ASP A 615 35.59 -11.67 11.86
C ASP A 615 34.68 -10.44 11.68
N ASP A 616 34.91 -9.70 10.58
CA ASP A 616 34.18 -8.48 10.20
C ASP A 616 33.26 -8.70 8.98
N ASP A 617 33.21 -9.92 8.42
CA ASP A 617 32.37 -10.34 7.28
C ASP A 617 32.47 -9.48 5.98
N ARG A 618 33.36 -8.47 5.93
CA ARG A 618 33.60 -7.62 4.74
C ARG A 618 34.31 -8.38 3.63
N ILE A 619 33.94 -8.08 2.39
CA ILE A 619 34.56 -8.66 1.20
C ILE A 619 35.68 -7.77 0.72
N VAL A 620 36.85 -8.36 0.45
CA VAL A 620 38.02 -7.64 -0.04
C VAL A 620 38.08 -7.75 -1.57
N CYS A 621 37.97 -6.61 -2.26
CA CYS A 621 38.05 -6.52 -3.72
C CYS A 621 39.29 -5.68 -4.10
N ALA A 622 39.95 -5.95 -5.23
CA ALA A 622 41.00 -5.06 -5.71
C ALA A 622 40.45 -4.00 -6.67
N VAL A 623 41.16 -2.88 -6.82
CA VAL A 623 40.84 -1.86 -7.83
C VAL A 623 40.80 -2.47 -9.23
N GLU A 624 39.80 -2.06 -10.02
CA GLU A 624 39.43 -2.53 -11.37
C GLU A 624 38.93 -3.98 -11.45
N GLU A 625 38.56 -4.60 -10.33
CA GLU A 625 37.92 -5.92 -10.32
C GLU A 625 36.41 -5.84 -10.08
N SER A 626 35.64 -6.61 -10.84
CA SER A 626 34.19 -6.65 -10.66
C SER A 626 33.80 -7.48 -9.42
N ALA A 627 33.00 -6.88 -8.55
CA ALA A 627 32.19 -7.55 -7.55
C ALA A 627 30.75 -7.63 -8.06
N ILE A 628 30.14 -8.81 -7.99
CA ILE A 628 28.79 -9.08 -8.49
C ILE A 628 27.86 -9.21 -7.29
N ILE A 629 26.83 -8.37 -7.23
CA ILE A 629 25.81 -8.38 -6.19
C ILE A 629 24.61 -9.14 -6.73
N HIS A 630 24.22 -10.22 -6.05
CA HIS A 630 23.04 -11.04 -6.36
C HIS A 630 21.86 -10.61 -5.49
N ILE A 631 20.74 -10.29 -6.11
CA ILE A 631 19.54 -9.78 -5.44
C ILE A 631 18.33 -10.60 -5.87
N GLU A 632 17.64 -11.25 -4.92
CA GLU A 632 16.37 -11.93 -5.17
C GLU A 632 15.22 -10.91 -5.13
N LEU A 633 14.54 -10.74 -6.27
CA LEU A 633 13.33 -9.93 -6.40
C LEU A 633 12.11 -10.84 -6.37
N TYR A 634 11.06 -10.43 -5.66
CA TYR A 634 9.78 -11.14 -5.62
C TYR A 634 8.64 -10.21 -6.04
N ASN A 635 7.83 -10.68 -6.99
CA ASN A 635 6.57 -10.03 -7.36
C ASN A 635 5.41 -10.61 -6.52
N PRO A 636 4.83 -9.87 -5.56
CA PRO A 636 3.71 -10.37 -4.76
C PRO A 636 2.36 -10.33 -5.49
N LEU A 637 2.29 -9.84 -6.73
CA LEU A 637 1.05 -9.64 -7.47
C LEU A 637 0.68 -10.84 -8.35
N GLN A 638 -0.60 -10.93 -8.70
CA GLN A 638 -1.12 -11.92 -9.66
C GLN A 638 -0.99 -11.45 -11.12
N ILE A 639 -0.22 -10.38 -11.35
CA ILE A 639 0.04 -9.77 -12.65
C ILE A 639 1.53 -9.49 -12.79
N ALA A 640 2.03 -9.50 -14.02
CA ALA A 640 3.43 -9.19 -14.27
C ALA A 640 3.73 -7.71 -13.99
N ILE A 641 4.93 -7.43 -13.47
CA ILE A 641 5.46 -6.07 -13.29
C ILE A 641 6.74 -5.91 -14.09
N SER A 642 6.97 -4.71 -14.63
CA SER A 642 8.15 -4.39 -15.41
C SER A 642 9.01 -3.40 -14.63
N LEU A 643 10.28 -3.76 -14.45
CA LEU A 643 11.30 -2.94 -13.82
C LEU A 643 12.31 -2.55 -14.89
N SER A 644 12.74 -1.30 -14.91
CA SER A 644 13.78 -0.80 -15.81
C SER A 644 14.80 0.04 -15.06
N ASN A 645 15.90 0.37 -15.74
CA ASN A 645 16.99 1.19 -15.19
C ASN A 645 17.50 0.69 -13.82
N LEU A 646 17.67 -0.63 -13.66
CA LEU A 646 18.09 -1.19 -12.36
C LEU A 646 19.59 -0.93 -12.15
N MET A 647 19.95 -0.40 -10.98
CA MET A 647 21.32 -0.04 -10.63
C MET A 647 21.52 -0.07 -9.11
N LEU A 648 22.72 -0.36 -8.64
CA LEU A 648 23.05 -0.35 -7.21
C LEU A 648 23.21 1.08 -6.69
N GLY A 649 22.67 1.39 -5.51
CA GLY A 649 23.07 2.57 -4.73
C GLY A 649 24.37 2.27 -4.00
N CYS A 650 25.31 3.21 -4.01
CA CYS A 650 26.67 2.99 -3.48
C CYS A 650 27.23 4.24 -2.81
N GLN A 651 28.02 4.05 -1.75
CA GLN A 651 28.75 5.12 -1.06
C GLN A 651 30.23 4.77 -0.92
N TYR A 652 31.10 5.65 -1.40
CA TYR A 652 32.55 5.49 -1.32
C TYR A 652 33.14 6.35 -0.19
N LYS A 653 34.15 5.79 0.49
CA LYS A 653 34.97 6.49 1.47
C LYS A 653 36.43 6.09 1.31
N GLU A 654 37.33 7.05 1.32
CA GLU A 654 38.77 6.82 1.19
C GLU A 654 39.36 6.01 2.37
N SER A 655 38.70 6.03 3.53
CA SER A 655 39.13 5.27 4.71
C SER A 655 38.82 3.77 4.58
N SER A 656 39.73 2.93 5.05
CA SER A 656 39.50 1.48 5.20
C SER A 656 38.65 1.11 6.43
N LYS A 657 38.22 2.09 7.23
CA LYS A 657 37.34 1.87 8.39
C LYS A 657 35.91 1.59 7.91
N PRO A 658 35.18 0.69 8.61
CA PRO A 658 33.79 0.38 8.29
C PRO A 658 32.93 1.63 8.21
N GLN A 659 31.98 1.63 7.30
CA GLN A 659 30.98 2.70 7.18
C GLN A 659 29.71 2.32 7.93
N ASP A 660 29.20 3.25 8.74
CA ASP A 660 27.86 3.13 9.30
C ASP A 660 26.88 3.78 8.30
N TYR A 661 25.87 3.02 7.87
CA TYR A 661 24.84 3.49 6.96
C TYR A 661 23.61 3.95 7.72
N VAL A 662 23.09 5.13 7.37
CA VAL A 662 21.74 5.55 7.73
C VAL A 662 20.88 5.37 6.48
N ALA A 663 19.86 4.53 6.57
CA ALA A 663 18.96 4.28 5.45
C ALA A 663 18.25 5.58 5.04
N ASP A 664 18.54 6.04 3.83
CA ASP A 664 17.85 7.14 3.18
C ASP A 664 17.00 6.56 2.05
N THR A 665 15.68 6.78 2.08
CA THR A 665 14.76 6.29 1.04
C THR A 665 14.62 7.26 -0.14
N ASP A 666 15.14 8.47 0.02
CA ASP A 666 14.93 9.57 -0.92
C ASP A 666 16.15 9.78 -1.85
N GLU A 667 17.01 8.76 -1.98
CA GLU A 667 18.18 8.78 -2.85
C GLU A 667 17.77 8.93 -4.33
N GLU A 668 18.18 10.04 -4.97
CA GLU A 668 17.92 10.31 -6.38
C GLU A 668 18.64 9.33 -7.32
N MET A 669 18.14 9.15 -8.54
CA MET A 669 18.77 8.26 -9.52
C MET A 669 20.17 8.81 -9.87
N PRO A 670 21.25 8.01 -9.69
CA PRO A 670 22.60 8.48 -9.93
C PRO A 670 22.88 8.70 -11.43
N GLU A 671 23.54 9.81 -11.76
CA GLU A 671 23.94 10.14 -13.14
C GLU A 671 25.41 9.78 -13.39
N GLY A 672 25.62 8.67 -14.11
CA GLY A 672 26.95 8.22 -14.55
C GLY A 672 27.19 8.46 -16.04
N LYS A 673 28.46 8.52 -16.46
CA LYS A 673 28.81 8.61 -17.89
C LYS A 673 28.78 7.21 -18.51
N GLN A 674 28.02 7.03 -19.59
CA GLN A 674 27.94 5.73 -20.25
C GLN A 674 29.24 5.37 -20.98
N ILE A 675 29.77 4.19 -20.70
CA ILE A 675 30.97 3.65 -21.35
C ILE A 675 30.53 2.98 -22.66
N GLY A 676 31.02 3.49 -23.79
CA GLY A 676 30.51 3.19 -25.14
C GLY A 676 30.27 1.70 -25.44
N GLY A 677 29.03 1.37 -25.80
CA GLY A 677 28.61 0.01 -26.19
C GLY A 677 28.49 -1.01 -25.05
N THR A 678 28.68 -0.59 -23.79
CA THR A 678 28.58 -1.46 -22.61
C THR A 678 27.42 -1.04 -21.70
N ASP A 679 26.99 -1.97 -20.84
CA ASP A 679 25.99 -1.72 -19.78
C ASP A 679 26.60 -1.04 -18.54
N LEU A 680 27.86 -0.59 -18.60
CA LEU A 680 28.56 0.04 -17.49
C LEU A 680 28.49 1.57 -17.55
N LEU A 681 28.23 2.17 -16.39
CA LEU A 681 28.25 3.60 -16.15
C LEU A 681 29.44 3.95 -15.28
N GLU A 682 30.20 4.96 -15.70
CA GLU A 682 31.36 5.48 -14.98
C GLU A 682 30.94 6.58 -14.00
N PHE A 683 31.33 6.40 -12.73
CA PHE A 683 31.25 7.39 -11.66
C PHE A 683 32.67 7.76 -11.22
N GLU A 684 32.80 8.76 -10.35
CA GLU A 684 34.10 9.27 -9.89
C GLU A 684 34.99 8.17 -9.28
N HIS A 685 34.43 7.27 -8.47
CA HIS A 685 35.19 6.30 -7.69
C HIS A 685 35.00 4.84 -8.10
N TYR A 686 34.01 4.54 -8.94
CA TYR A 686 33.60 3.18 -9.32
C TYR A 686 32.78 3.20 -10.61
N LYS A 687 32.57 2.04 -11.21
CA LYS A 687 31.69 1.82 -12.36
C LYS A 687 30.56 0.88 -11.95
N LEU A 688 29.33 1.16 -12.36
CA LEU A 688 28.15 0.33 -12.07
C LEU A 688 27.53 -0.22 -13.33
N GLN A 689 27.05 -1.47 -13.26
CA GLN A 689 26.22 -2.04 -14.29
C GLN A 689 24.78 -1.51 -14.18
N LYS A 690 24.24 -1.05 -15.29
CA LYS A 690 22.83 -0.68 -15.45
C LYS A 690 22.11 -1.76 -16.24
N LEU A 691 21.11 -2.38 -15.64
CA LEU A 691 20.26 -3.34 -16.34
C LEU A 691 19.06 -2.62 -16.95
N SER A 692 18.87 -2.77 -18.26
CA SER A 692 17.86 -2.01 -19.03
C SER A 692 16.43 -2.38 -18.65
N GLY A 693 16.13 -3.67 -18.48
CA GLY A 693 14.78 -4.12 -18.12
C GLY A 693 14.71 -5.55 -17.58
N VAL A 694 13.80 -5.76 -16.63
CA VAL A 694 13.44 -7.05 -16.04
C VAL A 694 11.93 -7.12 -15.89
N THR A 695 11.31 -8.12 -16.51
CA THR A 695 9.93 -8.49 -16.23
C THR A 695 9.91 -9.56 -15.13
N LEU A 696 9.06 -9.35 -14.13
CA LEU A 696 8.73 -10.32 -13.10
C LEU A 696 7.29 -10.82 -13.35
N ASP A 697 7.16 -12.10 -13.65
CA ASP A 697 5.88 -12.78 -13.86
C ASP A 697 5.04 -12.84 -12.57
N PRO A 698 3.73 -13.14 -12.66
CA PRO A 698 2.87 -13.27 -11.48
C PRO A 698 3.46 -14.20 -10.43
N LEU A 699 3.61 -13.72 -9.18
CA LEU A 699 4.14 -14.51 -8.05
C LEU A 699 5.57 -15.05 -8.25
N GLU A 700 6.33 -14.53 -9.22
CA GLU A 700 7.68 -14.98 -9.54
C GLU A 700 8.71 -14.48 -8.51
N LYS A 701 9.68 -15.34 -8.19
CA LYS A 701 10.95 -14.99 -7.56
C LYS A 701 12.06 -15.08 -8.61
N LYS A 702 12.86 -14.02 -8.74
CA LYS A 702 13.91 -13.94 -9.75
C LYS A 702 15.17 -13.28 -9.18
N THR A 703 16.31 -13.93 -9.35
CA THR A 703 17.61 -13.36 -8.94
C THR A 703 18.19 -12.55 -10.09
N ILE A 704 18.53 -11.29 -9.80
CA ILE A 704 19.32 -10.44 -10.70
C ILE A 704 20.75 -10.33 -10.18
N SER A 705 21.69 -10.09 -11.09
CA SER A 705 23.10 -9.90 -10.77
C SER A 705 23.57 -8.56 -11.36
N LEU A 706 24.11 -7.68 -10.52
CA LEU A 706 24.63 -6.37 -10.91
C LEU A 706 26.11 -6.27 -10.54
N ALA A 707 26.95 -5.89 -11.50
CA ALA A 707 28.37 -5.69 -11.30
C ALA A 707 28.71 -4.27 -10.79
N ILE A 708 29.66 -4.19 -9.87
CA ILE A 708 30.33 -2.97 -9.44
C ILE A 708 31.85 -3.14 -9.60
N VAL A 709 32.51 -2.16 -10.22
CA VAL A 709 33.96 -2.16 -10.44
C VAL A 709 34.55 -0.95 -9.70
N PRO A 710 35.29 -1.12 -8.61
CA PRO A 710 35.86 0.00 -7.87
C PRO A 710 37.12 0.53 -8.58
N CYS A 711 37.28 1.85 -8.66
CA CYS A 711 38.44 2.49 -9.30
C CYS A 711 39.46 3.02 -8.26
N HIS A 712 39.04 3.21 -7.01
CA HIS A 712 39.86 3.77 -5.94
C HIS A 712 39.90 2.88 -4.69
N LYS A 713 41.04 2.90 -3.97
CA LYS A 713 41.22 2.21 -2.68
C LYS A 713 40.32 2.84 -1.61
N GLY A 714 39.78 2.05 -0.69
CA GLY A 714 38.90 2.56 0.36
C GLY A 714 37.84 1.56 0.78
N SER A 715 36.71 2.05 1.26
CA SER A 715 35.51 1.28 1.56
C SER A 715 34.39 1.71 0.59
N LEU A 716 33.75 0.73 -0.03
CA LEU A 716 32.65 0.92 -0.99
C LEU A 716 31.43 0.15 -0.48
N LEU A 717 30.50 0.89 0.09
CA LEU A 717 29.28 0.35 0.70
C LEU A 717 28.17 0.29 -0.35
N VAL A 718 27.57 -0.89 -0.55
CA VAL A 718 26.36 -1.06 -1.34
C VAL A 718 25.14 -0.77 -0.47
N THR A 719 24.43 0.33 -0.77
CA THR A 719 23.37 0.88 0.08
C THR A 719 21.97 0.36 -0.28
N GLY A 720 21.72 0.02 -1.55
CA GLY A 720 20.39 -0.37 -2.00
C GLY A 720 20.28 -0.63 -3.49
N LEU A 721 19.05 -0.68 -3.99
CA LEU A 721 18.70 -0.86 -5.39
C LEU A 721 17.85 0.32 -5.89
N HIS A 722 18.32 1.00 -6.93
CA HIS A 722 17.50 1.88 -7.77
C HIS A 722 16.80 1.05 -8.84
N TYR A 723 15.53 1.35 -9.11
CA TYR A 723 14.78 0.82 -10.23
C TYR A 723 13.64 1.76 -10.62
N THR A 724 13.20 1.66 -11.87
CA THR A 724 12.01 2.34 -12.37
C THR A 724 10.89 1.33 -12.58
N LEU A 725 9.77 1.48 -11.86
CA LEU A 725 8.57 0.68 -12.08
C LEU A 725 7.81 1.22 -13.30
N ASN A 726 7.54 0.35 -14.27
CA ASN A 726 6.75 0.61 -15.48
C ASN A 726 7.17 1.89 -16.23
N GLU A 727 8.49 2.14 -16.33
CA GLU A 727 9.08 3.29 -17.05
C GLU A 727 8.62 4.68 -16.56
N LEU A 728 8.09 4.77 -15.32
CA LEU A 728 7.54 6.03 -14.81
C LEU A 728 7.93 6.34 -13.38
N VAL A 729 7.99 5.34 -12.49
CA VAL A 729 8.18 5.59 -11.05
C VAL A 729 9.57 5.11 -10.64
N HIS A 730 10.53 6.02 -10.51
CA HIS A 730 11.79 5.70 -9.86
C HIS A 730 11.57 5.50 -8.36
N THR A 731 12.11 4.42 -7.81
CA THR A 731 12.24 4.18 -6.38
C THR A 731 13.66 3.74 -6.05
N PHE A 732 14.19 4.25 -4.95
CA PHE A 732 15.35 3.67 -4.28
C PHE A 732 14.90 2.79 -3.09
N LYS A 733 15.41 1.57 -3.05
CA LYS A 733 15.13 0.61 -1.97
C LYS A 733 16.41 0.29 -1.21
N PRO A 734 16.60 0.84 0.00
CA PRO A 734 17.79 0.56 0.79
C PRO A 734 17.80 -0.89 1.28
N PHE A 735 18.98 -1.50 1.32
CA PHE A 735 19.18 -2.85 1.85
C PHE A 735 19.35 -2.80 3.37
N VAL A 736 18.59 -3.61 4.10
CA VAL A 736 18.67 -3.69 5.56
C VAL A 736 19.00 -5.12 5.99
N LYS A 737 20.29 -5.46 5.91
CA LYS A 737 20.78 -6.75 6.42
C LYS A 737 20.94 -6.70 7.93
N ARG A 738 20.58 -7.81 8.59
CA ARG A 738 20.77 -8.01 10.04
C ARG A 738 21.82 -9.07 10.25
N GLY A 739 22.82 -8.77 11.07
CA GLY A 739 23.89 -9.71 11.39
C GLY A 739 23.43 -10.82 12.35
N LYS A 740 24.37 -11.63 12.82
CA LYS A 740 24.10 -12.75 13.75
C LYS A 740 23.45 -12.25 15.04
N ARG A 741 22.51 -13.02 15.59
CA ARG A 741 21.87 -12.69 16.88
C ARG A 741 22.91 -12.75 18.00
N LEU A 742 23.03 -11.66 18.76
CA LEU A 742 23.90 -11.59 19.92
C LEU A 742 23.20 -12.23 21.12
N ASN A 743 23.93 -13.07 21.86
CA ASN A 743 23.43 -13.77 23.05
C ASN A 743 24.50 -13.83 24.16
N ARG A 744 25.51 -12.95 24.14
CA ARG A 744 26.64 -12.99 25.09
C ARG A 744 26.25 -12.36 26.42
N THR A 745 25.60 -11.20 26.42
CA THR A 745 25.24 -10.49 27.65
C THR A 745 23.83 -10.85 28.15
N LYS A 746 23.52 -10.50 29.40
CA LYS A 746 22.18 -10.69 29.96
C LYS A 746 21.17 -9.78 29.26
N GLU A 747 21.55 -8.54 28.93
CA GLU A 747 20.70 -7.63 28.15
C GLU A 747 20.40 -8.19 26.75
N GLU A 748 21.39 -8.74 26.06
CA GLU A 748 21.25 -9.38 24.73
C GLU A 748 20.41 -10.68 24.75
N ARG A 749 20.35 -11.37 25.89
CA ARG A 749 19.47 -12.54 26.05
C ARG A 749 18.03 -12.15 26.38
N MET A 750 17.85 -11.04 27.11
CA MET A 750 16.54 -10.53 27.52
C MET A 750 15.86 -9.66 26.44
N SER A 751 16.63 -9.11 25.50
CA SER A 751 16.15 -8.33 24.35
C SER A 751 16.67 -8.93 23.04
N VAL A 752 15.93 -8.83 21.94
CA VAL A 752 16.38 -9.39 20.65
C VAL A 752 17.38 -8.42 20.00
N VAL A 753 18.68 -8.62 20.24
CA VAL A 753 19.77 -7.79 19.70
C VAL A 753 20.55 -8.56 18.62
N TYR A 754 20.87 -7.89 17.51
CA TYR A 754 21.62 -8.44 16.39
C TYR A 754 22.93 -7.67 16.19
N ALA A 755 23.97 -8.36 15.70
CA ALA A 755 25.20 -7.73 15.24
C ALA A 755 24.94 -6.92 13.96
N CYS A 756 25.85 -6.00 13.64
CA CYS A 756 25.87 -5.31 12.35
C CYS A 756 26.30 -6.31 11.25
N ASP A 757 25.62 -6.31 10.10
CA ASP A 757 26.05 -7.07 8.92
C ASP A 757 26.85 -6.14 8.02
N ARG A 758 28.09 -6.52 7.71
CA ARG A 758 29.02 -5.73 6.88
C ARG A 758 29.36 -6.42 5.56
N SER A 759 28.61 -7.45 5.17
CA SER A 759 28.82 -8.19 3.91
C SER A 759 28.62 -7.35 2.64
N LEU A 760 27.99 -6.17 2.76
CA LEU A 760 27.79 -5.19 1.68
C LEU A 760 28.80 -4.03 1.70
N ASP A 761 29.70 -3.97 2.70
CA ASP A 761 30.81 -3.02 2.75
C ASP A 761 32.05 -3.67 2.12
N ILE A 762 32.29 -3.33 0.85
CA ILE A 762 33.40 -3.87 0.05
C ILE A 762 34.67 -3.09 0.41
N LEU A 763 35.66 -3.77 0.99
CA LEU A 763 36.97 -3.21 1.27
C LEU A 763 37.83 -3.26 0.00
N VAL A 764 38.08 -2.10 -0.61
CA VAL A 764 38.85 -1.99 -1.85
C VAL A 764 40.34 -1.81 -1.55
N THR A 765 41.16 -2.76 -2.01
CA THR A 765 42.63 -2.75 -1.86
C THR A 765 43.36 -2.34 -3.14
N SER A 766 44.69 -2.26 -3.08
CA SER A 766 45.55 -2.05 -4.24
C SER A 766 45.27 -3.03 -5.37
N PRO A 767 45.54 -2.64 -6.64
CA PRO A 767 45.48 -3.56 -7.77
C PRO A 767 46.25 -4.86 -7.49
N MET A 768 45.76 -5.98 -8.01
CA MET A 768 46.31 -7.32 -7.79
C MET A 768 46.45 -8.07 -9.12
N PRO A 769 47.27 -9.15 -9.19
CA PRO A 769 47.21 -10.11 -10.29
C PRO A 769 45.87 -10.86 -10.27
N LEU A 770 45.43 -11.31 -11.43
CA LEU A 770 44.22 -12.11 -11.60
C LEU A 770 44.55 -13.30 -12.49
N LEU A 771 44.67 -14.48 -11.87
CA LEU A 771 44.98 -15.72 -12.57
C LEU A 771 43.77 -16.19 -13.35
N ASP A 772 43.97 -16.45 -14.64
CA ASP A 772 43.09 -17.20 -15.50
C ASP A 772 43.89 -18.37 -16.11
N ILE A 773 43.27 -19.55 -16.20
CA ILE A 773 43.96 -20.75 -16.69
C ILE A 773 43.13 -21.49 -17.73
N ALA A 774 43.82 -22.12 -18.67
CA ALA A 774 43.23 -23.08 -19.60
C ALA A 774 44.10 -24.33 -19.67
N PHE A 775 43.48 -25.49 -19.83
CA PHE A 775 44.17 -26.75 -20.07
C PHE A 775 43.92 -27.21 -21.50
N HIS A 776 45.00 -27.50 -22.22
CA HIS A 776 44.95 -28.02 -23.58
C HIS A 776 45.34 -29.49 -23.62
N HIS A 777 44.66 -30.27 -24.46
CA HIS A 777 44.95 -31.70 -24.66
C HIS A 777 44.83 -32.57 -23.40
N VAL A 778 43.84 -32.29 -22.55
CA VAL A 778 43.51 -33.17 -21.42
C VAL A 778 42.83 -34.45 -21.94
N PRO A 779 43.36 -35.64 -21.66
CA PRO A 779 42.73 -36.89 -22.09
C PRO A 779 41.48 -37.19 -21.28
N GLU A 780 40.38 -37.58 -21.94
CA GLU A 780 39.19 -38.11 -21.26
C GLU A 780 39.45 -39.51 -20.69
N THR A 781 40.27 -40.29 -21.39
CA THR A 781 40.61 -41.68 -21.06
C THR A 781 42.11 -41.91 -21.17
N VAL A 782 42.69 -42.59 -20.17
CA VAL A 782 44.10 -43.05 -20.19
C VAL A 782 44.17 -44.51 -19.73
N LEU A 783 45.22 -45.21 -20.12
CA LEU A 783 45.53 -46.57 -19.67
C LEU A 783 46.28 -46.53 -18.33
N SER A 784 46.15 -47.59 -17.53
CA SER A 784 46.87 -47.69 -16.25
C SER A 784 48.38 -47.59 -16.50
N GLY A 785 49.07 -46.69 -15.83
CA GLY A 785 50.50 -46.42 -16.03
C GLY A 785 50.86 -45.59 -17.26
N GLU A 786 49.93 -45.31 -18.18
CA GLU A 786 50.16 -44.39 -19.30
C GLU A 786 50.35 -42.97 -18.78
N VAL A 787 51.32 -42.27 -19.35
CA VAL A 787 51.63 -40.85 -19.14
C VAL A 787 51.28 -40.07 -20.41
N VAL A 788 50.44 -39.05 -20.27
CA VAL A 788 50.02 -38.16 -21.35
C VAL A 788 50.44 -36.73 -21.04
N GLN A 789 50.98 -36.02 -22.03
CA GLN A 789 51.26 -34.58 -21.91
C GLN A 789 50.02 -33.75 -22.12
N THR A 790 49.85 -32.75 -21.27
CA THR A 790 48.84 -31.70 -21.31
C THR A 790 49.56 -30.36 -21.20
N VAL A 791 48.98 -29.28 -21.73
CA VAL A 791 49.55 -27.93 -21.61
C VAL A 791 48.69 -27.08 -20.70
N LEU A 792 49.28 -26.54 -19.64
CA LEU A 792 48.66 -25.55 -18.76
C LEU A 792 49.01 -24.15 -19.28
N GLU A 793 48.00 -23.45 -19.78
CA GLU A 793 48.08 -22.03 -20.14
C GLU A 793 47.74 -21.18 -18.91
N ILE A 794 48.64 -20.26 -18.57
CA ILE A 794 48.53 -19.35 -17.43
C ILE A 794 48.48 -17.93 -17.97
N ASN A 795 47.38 -17.24 -17.71
CA ASN A 795 47.15 -15.86 -18.13
C ASN A 795 46.98 -14.97 -16.89
N ASN A 796 47.70 -13.85 -16.85
CA ASN A 796 47.49 -12.82 -15.84
C ASN A 796 46.60 -11.70 -16.38
N LYS A 797 45.29 -11.78 -16.11
CA LYS A 797 44.32 -10.74 -16.47
C LYS A 797 44.25 -9.57 -15.47
N GLY A 798 45.15 -9.55 -14.49
CA GLY A 798 45.20 -8.52 -13.46
C GLY A 798 46.05 -7.33 -13.85
N ASN A 799 46.27 -6.44 -12.88
CA ASN A 799 46.99 -5.18 -13.06
C ASN A 799 48.38 -5.17 -12.39
N LYS A 800 48.78 -6.27 -11.77
CA LYS A 800 50.10 -6.47 -11.14
C LYS A 800 50.70 -7.82 -11.55
N GLY A 801 52.01 -7.98 -11.42
CA GLY A 801 52.69 -9.21 -11.79
C GLY A 801 52.26 -10.38 -10.90
N LEU A 802 52.05 -11.54 -11.50
CA LEU A 802 51.70 -12.78 -10.82
C LEU A 802 52.98 -13.56 -10.51
N THR A 803 53.23 -13.84 -9.24
CA THR A 803 54.41 -14.60 -8.78
C THR A 803 54.01 -15.71 -7.80
N ALA A 804 54.98 -16.55 -7.44
CA ALA A 804 54.84 -17.64 -6.46
C ALA A 804 53.63 -18.56 -6.73
N LEU A 805 53.39 -18.92 -8.00
CA LEU A 805 52.29 -19.78 -8.39
C LEU A 805 52.52 -21.22 -7.93
N ARG A 806 51.54 -21.78 -7.22
CA ARG A 806 51.56 -23.11 -6.63
C ARG A 806 50.27 -23.85 -6.91
N LEU A 807 50.33 -25.16 -6.94
CA LEU A 807 49.21 -26.06 -7.16
C LEU A 807 49.12 -27.06 -6.01
N LYS A 808 47.96 -27.15 -5.35
CA LYS A 808 47.57 -28.30 -4.52
C LYS A 808 46.69 -29.23 -5.36
N ALA A 809 47.12 -30.47 -5.54
CA ALA A 809 46.43 -31.49 -6.32
C ALA A 809 45.80 -32.55 -5.42
N SER A 810 44.53 -32.90 -5.65
CA SER A 810 43.87 -33.97 -4.88
C SER A 810 44.39 -35.38 -5.18
N HIS A 811 45.05 -35.55 -6.33
CA HIS A 811 45.62 -36.81 -6.81
C HIS A 811 47.10 -36.62 -7.20
N PRO A 812 48.01 -36.42 -6.22
CA PRO A 812 49.42 -36.11 -6.49
C PRO A 812 50.12 -37.16 -7.37
N SER A 813 49.82 -38.45 -7.19
CA SER A 813 50.45 -39.52 -7.98
C SER A 813 50.08 -39.52 -9.46
N PHE A 814 49.03 -38.78 -9.85
CA PHE A 814 48.56 -38.67 -11.22
C PHE A 814 49.16 -37.48 -11.96
N ILE A 815 49.71 -36.49 -11.27
CA ILE A 815 50.07 -35.20 -11.87
C ILE A 815 51.55 -34.90 -11.65
N CYS A 816 52.23 -34.54 -12.73
CA CYS A 816 53.59 -34.02 -12.68
C CYS A 816 53.64 -32.69 -13.45
N VAL A 817 54.23 -31.65 -12.87
CA VAL A 817 54.42 -30.35 -13.53
C VAL A 817 55.86 -30.29 -14.04
N GLY A 818 56.03 -29.99 -15.32
CA GLY A 818 57.34 -29.84 -15.95
C GLY A 818 57.83 -28.40 -15.97
N ASN A 819 59.08 -28.25 -16.41
CA ASN A 819 59.63 -26.95 -16.74
C ASN A 819 59.24 -26.57 -18.18
N PRO A 820 59.20 -25.27 -18.52
CA PRO A 820 58.91 -24.83 -19.89
C PRO A 820 59.85 -25.46 -20.95
N GLU A 821 61.09 -25.76 -20.58
CA GLU A 821 62.08 -26.45 -21.44
C GLU A 821 61.71 -27.91 -21.75
N ASP A 822 60.79 -28.50 -20.99
CA ASP A 822 60.33 -29.87 -21.18
C ASP A 822 59.19 -29.99 -22.19
N MET A 823 58.71 -28.88 -22.76
CA MET A 823 57.53 -28.87 -23.64
C MET A 823 57.68 -29.79 -24.86
N ASP A 824 58.87 -29.83 -25.45
CA ASP A 824 59.16 -30.63 -26.66
C ASP A 824 59.85 -31.96 -26.35
N LYS A 825 59.96 -32.35 -25.07
CA LYS A 825 60.61 -33.61 -24.68
C LYS A 825 59.70 -34.81 -24.94
N ASP A 826 60.20 -35.78 -25.69
CA ASP A 826 59.54 -37.07 -25.86
C ASP A 826 59.60 -37.87 -24.54
N ILE A 827 58.43 -38.12 -23.97
CA ILE A 827 58.23 -38.77 -22.66
C ILE A 827 58.72 -40.23 -22.68
N TYR A 828 58.65 -40.88 -23.84
CA TYR A 828 58.95 -42.32 -23.96
C TYR A 828 60.26 -42.58 -24.70
N ALA A 829 61.09 -41.56 -24.92
CA ALA A 829 62.39 -41.72 -25.56
C ALA A 829 63.28 -42.71 -24.77
N ALA A 830 63.76 -43.74 -25.45
CA ALA A 830 64.69 -44.70 -24.85
C ALA A 830 66.06 -44.05 -24.62
N HIS A 831 66.56 -44.13 -23.39
CA HIS A 831 67.90 -43.64 -23.07
C HIS A 831 68.98 -44.67 -23.42
N PRO A 832 70.03 -44.31 -24.18
CA PRO A 832 71.10 -45.23 -24.61
C PRO A 832 72.06 -45.65 -23.49
N SER A 833 72.09 -44.92 -22.37
CA SER A 833 72.95 -45.24 -21.23
C SER A 833 72.47 -46.50 -20.50
N THR A 834 73.39 -47.43 -20.21
CA THR A 834 73.09 -48.69 -19.52
C THR A 834 73.06 -48.56 -17.99
N LEU A 835 73.78 -47.58 -17.44
CA LEU A 835 73.81 -47.28 -16.01
C LEU A 835 73.94 -45.76 -15.80
N ASP A 836 72.90 -45.14 -15.26
CA ASP A 836 72.93 -43.73 -14.83
C ASP A 836 72.89 -43.63 -13.30
N LYS A 837 73.39 -42.51 -12.75
CA LYS A 837 73.22 -42.18 -11.33
C LYS A 837 72.20 -41.04 -11.22
N MET A 838 71.15 -41.25 -10.43
CA MET A 838 70.15 -40.23 -10.08
C MET A 838 70.27 -39.90 -8.61
N GLN A 839 70.61 -38.66 -8.31
CA GLN A 839 70.72 -38.17 -6.94
C GLN A 839 69.36 -37.62 -6.48
N ILE A 840 68.84 -38.15 -5.37
CA ILE A 840 67.57 -37.73 -4.77
C ILE A 840 67.86 -37.01 -3.46
N ASP A 841 67.21 -35.86 -3.26
CA ASP A 841 67.25 -35.18 -1.98
C ASP A 841 66.53 -35.98 -0.90
N ASN A 842 67.23 -36.23 0.21
CA ASN A 842 66.73 -37.02 1.32
C ASN A 842 65.89 -36.14 2.27
N HIS A 843 64.72 -35.71 1.78
CA HIS A 843 63.80 -34.82 2.50
C HIS A 843 62.34 -35.30 2.36
N LEU A 844 61.56 -35.18 3.45
CA LEU A 844 60.12 -35.46 3.44
C LEU A 844 59.36 -34.20 3.02
N PHE A 845 58.63 -34.24 1.90
CA PHE A 845 57.78 -33.15 1.42
C PHE A 845 56.36 -33.64 1.13
N ASP A 846 55.40 -32.72 1.06
CA ASP A 846 54.04 -33.05 0.62
C ASP A 846 54.02 -33.12 -0.93
N PRO A 847 53.84 -34.31 -1.53
CA PRO A 847 53.83 -34.44 -2.99
C PRO A 847 52.59 -33.81 -3.64
N SER A 848 51.58 -33.41 -2.85
CA SER A 848 50.36 -32.77 -3.35
C SER A 848 50.52 -31.27 -3.58
N VAL A 849 51.56 -30.63 -3.06
CA VAL A 849 51.86 -29.22 -3.34
C VAL A 849 53.04 -29.10 -4.29
N ILE A 850 52.76 -28.52 -5.45
CA ILE A 850 53.68 -28.40 -6.57
C ILE A 850 53.89 -26.92 -6.86
N SER A 851 55.15 -26.47 -6.95
CA SER A 851 55.44 -25.10 -7.39
C SER A 851 55.47 -25.07 -8.91
N ILE A 852 54.77 -24.12 -9.52
CA ILE A 852 54.70 -23.99 -10.97
C ILE A 852 55.81 -23.04 -11.43
N PRO A 853 56.71 -23.48 -12.33
CA PRO A 853 57.75 -22.62 -12.85
C PRO A 853 57.12 -21.48 -13.68
N LEU A 854 57.53 -20.25 -13.38
CA LEU A 854 57.11 -19.04 -14.09
C LEU A 854 58.31 -18.45 -14.84
N PRO A 855 58.09 -17.67 -15.92
CA PRO A 855 59.17 -16.99 -16.64
C PRO A 855 60.01 -16.12 -15.69
N GLU A 856 61.33 -16.30 -15.72
CA GLU A 856 62.25 -15.49 -14.91
C GLU A 856 62.35 -14.07 -15.49
N ASN A 857 62.02 -13.08 -14.67
CA ASN A 857 62.35 -11.67 -14.88
C ASN A 857 63.08 -11.17 -13.63
N ASP A 858 64.27 -10.59 -13.77
CA ASP A 858 65.06 -10.01 -12.67
C ASP A 858 65.29 -10.96 -11.47
N GLY A 859 65.48 -12.26 -11.72
CA GLY A 859 65.75 -13.26 -10.69
C GLY A 859 64.52 -13.72 -9.89
N ARG A 860 63.30 -13.32 -10.30
CA ARG A 860 62.04 -13.76 -9.69
C ARG A 860 61.02 -14.17 -10.76
N GLY A 861 60.55 -15.42 -10.72
CA GLY A 861 59.55 -15.92 -11.67
C GLY A 861 58.24 -15.13 -11.59
N THR A 862 57.88 -14.40 -12.66
CA THR A 862 56.72 -13.49 -12.69
C THR A 862 56.07 -13.42 -14.07
N VAL A 863 54.73 -13.49 -14.13
CA VAL A 863 53.94 -13.23 -15.35
C VAL A 863 53.36 -11.81 -15.28
N LYS A 864 53.74 -10.93 -16.21
CA LYS A 864 53.30 -9.52 -16.16
C LYS A 864 51.80 -9.38 -16.48
N PRO A 865 51.16 -8.26 -16.10
CA PRO A 865 49.80 -7.94 -16.51
C PRO A 865 49.56 -8.11 -18.01
N GLY A 866 48.53 -8.86 -18.38
CA GLY A 866 48.14 -9.13 -19.76
C GLY A 866 49.00 -10.17 -20.50
N GLU A 867 50.04 -10.73 -19.88
CA GLU A 867 50.87 -11.76 -20.47
C GLU A 867 50.36 -13.18 -20.19
N THR A 868 50.72 -14.09 -21.09
CA THR A 868 50.42 -15.53 -21.01
C THR A 868 51.72 -16.33 -21.00
N THR A 869 51.77 -17.41 -20.21
CA THR A 869 52.85 -18.41 -20.22
C THR A 869 52.28 -19.82 -20.29
N LEU A 870 53.07 -20.77 -20.81
CA LEU A 870 52.68 -22.17 -20.99
C LEU A 870 53.60 -23.08 -20.19
N VAL A 871 53.03 -24.05 -19.50
CA VAL A 871 53.77 -25.03 -18.69
C VAL A 871 53.29 -26.44 -19.05
N PRO A 872 54.19 -27.38 -19.35
CA PRO A 872 53.79 -28.76 -19.59
C PRO A 872 53.36 -29.43 -18.28
N LEU A 873 52.29 -30.20 -18.34
CA LEU A 873 51.77 -30.99 -17.23
C LEU A 873 51.52 -32.41 -17.73
N TRP A 874 52.00 -33.42 -17.00
CA TRP A 874 51.78 -34.81 -17.36
C TRP A 874 50.74 -35.46 -16.46
N ILE A 875 49.83 -36.20 -17.07
CA ILE A 875 48.80 -36.98 -16.40
C ILE A 875 49.16 -38.46 -16.53
N ARG A 876 49.38 -39.13 -15.40
CA ARG A 876 49.67 -40.56 -15.32
C ARG A 876 48.46 -41.33 -14.81
N GLY A 877 48.05 -42.41 -15.48
CA GLY A 877 46.98 -43.30 -15.05
C GLY A 877 47.36 -44.20 -13.86
N ASP A 878 47.57 -43.66 -12.67
CA ASP A 878 48.09 -44.42 -11.51
C ASP A 878 47.13 -45.54 -11.03
N ARG A 879 45.83 -45.23 -10.88
CA ARG A 879 44.82 -46.19 -10.40
C ARG A 879 43.66 -46.33 -11.39
N ILE A 880 43.22 -47.55 -11.65
CA ILE A 880 42.08 -47.85 -12.53
C ILE A 880 40.77 -47.28 -11.94
N GLY A 881 39.92 -46.71 -12.78
CA GLY A 881 38.63 -46.14 -12.38
C GLY A 881 38.41 -44.72 -12.88
N LYS A 882 37.25 -44.15 -12.54
CA LYS A 882 36.91 -42.75 -12.84
C LYS A 882 37.43 -41.84 -11.73
N HIS A 883 38.23 -40.85 -12.08
CA HIS A 883 38.80 -39.89 -11.12
C HIS A 883 38.38 -38.46 -11.46
N THR A 884 38.18 -37.66 -10.42
CA THR A 884 37.97 -36.20 -10.53
C THR A 884 39.11 -35.50 -9.82
N PHE A 885 40.02 -34.93 -10.59
CA PHE A 885 41.16 -34.17 -10.08
C PHE A 885 40.68 -32.77 -9.69
N LYS A 886 40.94 -32.39 -8.43
CA LYS A 886 40.72 -31.06 -7.92
C LYS A 886 42.07 -30.38 -7.83
N LEU A 887 42.19 -29.24 -8.49
CA LEU A 887 43.42 -28.47 -8.65
C LEU A 887 43.18 -27.09 -8.04
N LEU A 888 43.86 -26.81 -6.93
CA LEU A 888 43.81 -25.51 -6.24
C LEU A 888 45.10 -24.76 -6.52
N PHE A 889 45.01 -23.70 -7.30
CA PHE A 889 46.12 -22.81 -7.57
C PHE A 889 46.18 -21.72 -6.51
N SER A 890 47.37 -21.40 -6.00
CA SER A 890 47.63 -20.26 -5.11
C SER A 890 48.73 -19.40 -5.71
N TYR A 891 48.56 -18.07 -5.67
CA TYR A 891 49.51 -17.13 -6.26
C TYR A 891 49.56 -15.82 -5.47
N GLN A 892 50.62 -15.05 -5.69
CA GLN A 892 50.89 -13.79 -5.01
C GLN A 892 51.10 -12.66 -6.01
N SER A 893 51.02 -11.43 -5.51
CA SER A 893 51.45 -10.25 -6.25
C SER A 893 52.97 -10.10 -6.14
N ASP A 894 53.59 -9.61 -7.21
CA ASP A 894 55.00 -9.20 -7.24
C ASP A 894 55.33 -8.06 -6.25
N GLU A 895 54.35 -7.18 -6.01
CA GLU A 895 54.34 -6.14 -4.97
C GLU A 895 53.58 -6.57 -3.70
N ASP A 896 54.03 -6.14 -2.51
CA ASP A 896 53.34 -6.42 -1.25
C ASP A 896 51.97 -5.72 -1.16
N ASN A 897 50.93 -6.48 -0.79
CA ASN A 897 49.59 -5.96 -0.50
C ASN A 897 49.25 -6.10 0.99
N ALA A 898 48.84 -4.99 1.61
CA ALA A 898 48.57 -4.95 3.05
C ALA A 898 47.28 -5.69 3.48
N MET A 899 46.38 -6.00 2.54
CA MET A 899 45.06 -6.61 2.79
C MET A 899 44.90 -8.01 2.20
N ILE A 900 45.60 -8.36 1.12
CA ILE A 900 45.54 -9.68 0.48
C ILE A 900 46.95 -10.29 0.43
N ALA A 901 47.18 -11.38 1.17
CA ALA A 901 48.50 -12.04 1.19
C ALA A 901 48.73 -12.94 -0.04
N HIS A 902 47.69 -13.64 -0.46
CA HIS A 902 47.69 -14.55 -1.61
C HIS A 902 46.27 -14.67 -2.15
N ARG A 903 46.15 -15.23 -3.35
CA ARG A 903 44.87 -15.52 -4.01
C ARG A 903 44.83 -16.98 -4.42
N THR A 904 43.62 -17.52 -4.51
CA THR A 904 43.40 -18.89 -4.97
C THR A 904 42.51 -18.94 -6.20
N LEU A 905 42.68 -19.99 -6.99
CA LEU A 905 41.82 -20.35 -8.12
C LEU A 905 41.57 -21.85 -8.07
N ARG A 906 40.31 -22.27 -8.19
CA ARG A 906 39.88 -23.68 -8.14
C ARG A 906 39.60 -24.18 -9.55
N TYR A 907 40.01 -25.41 -9.85
CA TYR A 907 39.79 -26.04 -11.16
C TYR A 907 39.56 -27.54 -11.02
N SER A 908 38.76 -28.15 -11.90
CA SER A 908 38.45 -29.59 -11.83
C SER A 908 38.54 -30.27 -13.19
N ILE A 909 39.14 -31.46 -13.21
CA ILE A 909 39.34 -32.29 -14.40
C ILE A 909 38.80 -33.70 -14.13
N GLN A 910 38.14 -34.32 -15.10
CA GLN A 910 37.71 -35.73 -15.01
C GLN A 910 38.51 -36.59 -15.98
N VAL A 911 39.06 -37.71 -15.49
CA VAL A 911 39.81 -38.68 -16.31
C VAL A 911 39.37 -40.10 -15.95
N GLN A 912 39.14 -40.93 -16.96
CA GLN A 912 38.86 -42.36 -16.81
C GLN A 912 40.12 -43.18 -17.06
N VAL A 913 40.58 -43.91 -16.06
CA VAL A 913 41.70 -44.85 -16.20
C VAL A 913 41.18 -46.24 -16.52
N LEU A 914 41.66 -46.84 -17.61
CA LEU A 914 41.35 -48.20 -18.06
C LEU A 914 42.51 -49.16 -17.72
N PRO A 915 42.26 -50.46 -17.51
CA PRO A 915 43.32 -51.44 -17.28
C PRO A 915 44.32 -51.50 -18.44
N SER A 916 45.62 -51.75 -18.20
CA SER A 916 46.65 -51.83 -19.26
C SER A 916 47.36 -53.19 -19.25
N LEU A 917 48.51 -53.27 -18.59
CA LEU A 917 49.31 -54.46 -18.34
C LEU A 917 49.14 -54.89 -16.89
N LYS A 918 49.09 -56.19 -16.66
CA LYS A 918 49.23 -56.78 -15.33
C LYS A 918 50.64 -57.36 -15.22
N ILE A 919 51.43 -56.81 -14.31
CA ILE A 919 52.84 -57.18 -14.12
C ILE A 919 52.99 -57.93 -12.79
N ASN A 920 53.45 -59.16 -12.84
CA ASN A 920 53.87 -59.92 -11.65
C ASN A 920 55.38 -60.09 -11.68
N ALA A 921 56.06 -59.74 -10.58
CA ALA A 921 57.50 -59.92 -10.45
C ALA A 921 57.82 -60.83 -9.26
N PHE A 922 58.80 -61.72 -9.44
CA PHE A 922 59.31 -62.57 -8.36
C PHE A 922 60.83 -62.68 -8.43
N THR A 923 61.47 -62.88 -7.28
CA THR A 923 62.92 -63.04 -7.18
C THR A 923 63.27 -64.41 -6.63
N ARG A 924 64.34 -65.02 -7.17
CA ARG A 924 64.96 -66.24 -6.63
C ARG A 924 66.45 -66.04 -6.48
N GLN A 925 67.07 -66.62 -5.46
CA GLN A 925 68.51 -66.56 -5.30
C GLN A 925 69.22 -67.27 -6.46
N SER A 926 70.29 -66.66 -6.98
CA SER A 926 71.11 -67.29 -8.01
C SER A 926 71.89 -68.47 -7.42
N THR A 927 71.98 -69.57 -8.17
CA THR A 927 72.84 -70.71 -7.81
C THR A 927 74.28 -70.54 -8.32
N THR A 928 74.57 -69.50 -9.11
CA THR A 928 75.88 -69.29 -9.75
C THR A 928 76.81 -68.37 -8.98
N ALA A 929 76.27 -67.47 -8.13
CA ALA A 929 77.08 -66.57 -7.31
C ALA A 929 76.32 -66.04 -6.06
N ILE A 930 77.09 -65.62 -5.06
CA ILE A 930 76.59 -64.95 -3.85
C ILE A 930 76.24 -63.50 -4.19
N ASN A 931 75.19 -62.93 -3.58
CA ASN A 931 74.67 -61.59 -3.89
C ASN A 931 74.23 -61.42 -5.34
N GLU A 932 73.68 -62.47 -5.93
CA GLU A 932 72.99 -62.42 -7.22
C GLU A 932 71.60 -63.06 -7.10
N PHE A 933 70.62 -62.48 -7.78
CA PHE A 933 69.25 -62.98 -7.83
C PHE A 933 68.76 -63.06 -9.27
N ILE A 934 67.85 -63.98 -9.54
CA ILE A 934 67.09 -64.04 -10.79
C ILE A 934 65.76 -63.33 -10.54
N LEU A 935 65.49 -62.29 -11.31
CA LEU A 935 64.21 -61.58 -11.37
C LEU A 935 63.39 -62.15 -12.52
N GLY A 936 62.29 -62.83 -12.22
CA GLY A 936 61.28 -63.21 -13.20
C GLY A 936 60.18 -62.15 -13.25
N ILE A 937 59.87 -61.67 -14.46
CA ILE A 937 58.77 -60.73 -14.71
C ILE A 937 57.80 -61.40 -15.68
N GLU A 938 56.56 -61.53 -15.24
CA GLU A 938 55.41 -61.94 -16.04
C GLU A 938 54.59 -60.69 -16.37
N ILE A 939 54.29 -60.48 -17.66
CA ILE A 939 53.54 -59.33 -18.15
C ILE A 939 52.37 -59.84 -18.98
N GLU A 940 51.16 -59.60 -18.52
CA GLU A 940 49.90 -59.93 -19.21
C GLU A 940 49.28 -58.65 -19.79
N ASN A 941 48.98 -58.65 -21.09
CA ASN A 941 48.26 -57.56 -21.74
C ASN A 941 46.74 -57.72 -21.55
N LEU A 942 46.13 -56.81 -20.80
CA LEU A 942 44.69 -56.84 -20.50
C LEU A 942 43.83 -56.20 -21.61
N GLN A 943 44.44 -55.53 -22.59
CA GLN A 943 43.74 -54.93 -23.72
C GLN A 943 43.21 -56.00 -24.69
N THR A 944 42.09 -55.69 -25.34
CA THR A 944 41.44 -56.58 -26.31
C THR A 944 41.89 -56.38 -27.75
N THR A 945 42.42 -55.20 -28.07
CA THR A 945 42.76 -54.80 -29.45
C THR A 945 44.16 -54.19 -29.56
N ALA A 946 44.64 -53.50 -28.53
CA ALA A 946 45.95 -52.85 -28.54
C ALA A 946 47.09 -53.81 -28.17
N GLN A 947 48.15 -53.80 -28.98
CA GLN A 947 49.43 -54.44 -28.70
C GLN A 947 50.32 -53.48 -27.91
N PHE A 948 51.16 -54.00 -27.00
CA PHE A 948 52.21 -53.22 -26.34
C PHE A 948 53.59 -53.66 -26.82
N GLU A 949 54.48 -52.69 -26.95
CA GLU A 949 55.90 -52.90 -27.24
C GLU A 949 56.72 -52.41 -26.05
N LEU A 950 57.51 -53.30 -25.45
CA LEU A 950 58.42 -52.94 -24.37
C LEU A 950 59.66 -52.28 -24.97
N GLY A 951 59.79 -50.95 -24.84
CA GLY A 951 60.96 -50.22 -25.32
C GLY A 951 62.18 -50.29 -24.39
N GLN A 952 61.97 -50.31 -23.08
CA GLN A 952 63.04 -50.34 -22.08
C GLN A 952 62.55 -50.93 -20.75
N LEU A 953 63.43 -51.64 -20.05
CA LEU A 953 63.27 -51.98 -18.63
C LEU A 953 64.30 -51.21 -17.80
N THR A 954 63.81 -50.43 -16.83
CA THR A 954 64.66 -49.66 -15.92
C THR A 954 64.43 -50.13 -14.49
N ALA A 955 65.52 -50.41 -13.78
CA ALA A 955 65.49 -50.64 -12.33
C ALA A 955 66.30 -49.57 -11.61
N SER A 956 65.72 -49.03 -10.54
CA SER A 956 66.34 -48.04 -9.68
C SER A 956 66.69 -48.67 -8.33
N SER A 957 67.96 -48.64 -7.93
CA SER A 957 68.38 -49.11 -6.61
C SER A 957 69.65 -48.41 -6.14
N PRO A 958 69.83 -48.18 -4.82
CA PRO A 958 71.10 -47.70 -4.31
C PRO A 958 72.25 -48.70 -4.46
N VAL A 959 71.96 -50.01 -4.54
CA VAL A 959 73.00 -51.06 -4.45
C VAL A 959 72.84 -52.21 -5.44
N TRP A 960 71.74 -52.27 -6.20
CA TRP A 960 71.46 -53.37 -7.13
C TRP A 960 71.35 -52.87 -8.56
N ALA A 961 71.87 -53.63 -9.51
CA ALA A 961 71.68 -53.41 -10.93
C ALA A 961 71.09 -54.65 -11.60
N ILE A 962 70.35 -54.46 -12.68
CA ILE A 962 69.81 -55.54 -13.51
C ILE A 962 70.57 -55.67 -14.83
N SER A 963 70.67 -56.90 -15.32
CA SER A 963 71.13 -57.23 -16.68
C SER A 963 70.23 -58.28 -17.32
N SER A 964 70.13 -58.32 -18.65
CA SER A 964 69.32 -59.32 -19.34
C SER A 964 69.85 -60.74 -19.09
N LEU A 965 68.95 -61.70 -18.86
CA LEU A 965 69.28 -63.12 -18.74
C LEU A 965 68.57 -63.97 -19.80
N SER A 966 67.28 -63.72 -20.07
CA SER A 966 66.50 -64.51 -21.04
C SER A 966 66.34 -63.87 -22.42
N ILE A 967 66.73 -62.61 -22.62
CA ILE A 967 66.60 -61.90 -23.90
C ILE A 967 68.00 -61.66 -24.47
N ASN A 968 68.29 -62.20 -25.65
CA ASN A 968 69.55 -61.92 -26.33
C ASN A 968 69.47 -60.54 -27.02
N LEU A 969 70.01 -59.51 -26.34
CA LEU A 969 69.99 -58.12 -26.83
C LEU A 969 70.73 -57.92 -28.17
N SER A 970 71.57 -58.89 -28.60
CA SER A 970 72.26 -58.84 -29.90
C SER A 970 71.44 -59.43 -31.06
N ASP A 971 70.33 -60.11 -30.79
CA ASP A 971 69.45 -60.72 -31.78
C ASP A 971 68.11 -59.96 -31.83
N THR A 972 67.91 -59.19 -32.89
CA THR A 972 66.71 -58.35 -33.07
C THR A 972 65.42 -59.16 -33.13
N GLN A 973 65.46 -60.40 -33.66
CA GLN A 973 64.27 -61.26 -33.69
C GLN A 973 63.95 -61.83 -32.32
N ASP A 974 64.97 -62.13 -31.50
CA ASP A 974 64.74 -62.60 -30.11
C ASP A 974 64.18 -61.48 -29.23
N VAL A 975 64.65 -60.25 -29.43
CA VAL A 975 64.11 -59.05 -28.76
C VAL A 975 62.64 -58.85 -29.15
N GLU A 976 62.33 -58.70 -30.44
CA GLU A 976 60.97 -58.42 -30.93
C GLU A 976 59.95 -59.47 -30.45
N ARG A 977 60.30 -60.76 -30.48
CA ARG A 977 59.41 -61.84 -30.01
C ARG A 977 59.13 -61.80 -28.50
N LYS A 978 60.06 -61.26 -27.70
CA LYS A 978 59.97 -61.25 -26.22
C LYS A 978 59.55 -59.90 -25.66
N THR A 979 59.53 -58.84 -26.48
CA THR A 979 59.16 -57.49 -26.06
C THR A 979 57.84 -57.02 -26.66
N THR A 980 57.35 -57.67 -27.72
CA THR A 980 56.01 -57.47 -28.25
C THR A 980 54.99 -58.31 -27.50
N ILE A 981 53.96 -57.66 -26.93
CA ILE A 981 52.90 -58.32 -26.15
C ILE A 981 51.54 -58.10 -26.84
N PRO A 982 51.06 -59.08 -27.64
CA PRO A 982 49.77 -58.98 -28.30
C PRO A 982 48.58 -58.87 -27.31
N PRO A 983 47.40 -58.43 -27.76
CA PRO A 983 46.21 -58.36 -26.93
C PRO A 983 45.90 -59.71 -26.26
N ARG A 984 45.59 -59.70 -24.97
CA ARG A 984 45.25 -60.91 -24.18
C ARG A 984 46.34 -61.99 -24.11
N GLN A 985 47.59 -61.65 -24.37
CA GLN A 985 48.74 -62.55 -24.24
C GLN A 985 49.58 -62.24 -23.00
N THR A 986 50.35 -63.24 -22.57
CA THR A 986 51.29 -63.14 -21.44
C THR A 986 52.69 -63.49 -21.89
N THR A 987 53.66 -62.66 -21.51
CA THR A 987 55.09 -62.85 -21.78
C THR A 987 55.88 -62.97 -20.48
N PHE A 988 56.91 -63.82 -20.49
CA PHE A 988 57.83 -64.02 -19.36
C PHE A 988 59.25 -63.62 -19.75
N ALA A 989 59.89 -62.82 -18.91
CA ALA A 989 61.30 -62.46 -19.06
C ALA A 989 62.04 -62.62 -17.73
N TYR A 990 63.30 -63.05 -17.82
CA TYR A 990 64.20 -63.23 -16.68
C TYR A 990 65.38 -62.28 -16.81
N TYR A 991 65.73 -61.68 -15.68
CA TYR A 991 66.82 -60.74 -15.55
C TYR A 991 67.70 -61.16 -14.38
N LYS A 992 68.99 -60.83 -14.46
CA LYS A 992 69.95 -61.03 -13.39
C LYS A 992 70.06 -59.75 -12.58
N ILE A 993 69.75 -59.82 -11.28
CA ILE A 993 70.06 -58.78 -10.29
C ILE A 993 71.44 -59.08 -9.71
N HIS A 994 72.34 -58.10 -9.72
CA HIS A 994 73.66 -58.20 -9.10
C HIS A 994 73.97 -56.95 -8.27
N ARG A 995 74.78 -57.12 -7.22
CA ARG A 995 75.14 -56.03 -6.32
C ARG A 995 76.22 -55.15 -6.95
N LEU A 996 76.06 -53.84 -6.87
CA LEU A 996 77.07 -52.85 -7.24
C LEU A 996 78.11 -52.70 -6.12
N ALA A 997 79.37 -52.48 -6.47
CA ALA A 997 80.42 -52.18 -5.50
C ALA A 997 80.25 -50.74 -4.97
N TYR A 998 80.27 -50.56 -3.64
CA TYR A 998 80.27 -49.23 -3.04
C TYR A 998 81.61 -48.54 -3.32
N GLU A 999 81.59 -47.31 -3.83
CA GLU A 999 82.80 -46.48 -4.02
C GLU A 999 83.37 -46.01 -2.66
N ASN A 1000 82.54 -45.85 -1.62
CA ASN A 1000 82.91 -45.60 -0.21
C ASN A 1000 81.79 -46.10 0.74
N GLU A 1001 82.07 -47.04 1.65
CA GLU A 1001 81.04 -47.58 2.58
C GLU A 1001 80.56 -46.55 3.63
N SER A 1002 81.36 -45.51 3.90
CA SER A 1002 81.06 -44.49 4.92
C SER A 1002 79.91 -43.54 4.56
N ASP A 1003 79.50 -43.47 3.30
CA ASP A 1003 78.46 -42.58 2.79
C ASP A 1003 77.12 -43.30 2.52
N SER A 1004 76.99 -44.57 2.91
CA SER A 1004 75.72 -45.29 2.78
C SER A 1004 74.65 -44.72 3.75
N PRO A 1005 73.35 -44.70 3.37
CA PRO A 1005 72.26 -44.32 4.28
C PRO A 1005 72.29 -45.11 5.59
N GLU A 1006 72.67 -46.38 5.54
CA GLU A 1006 72.83 -47.26 6.69
C GLU A 1006 74.01 -46.85 7.57
N ALA A 1007 75.16 -46.48 7.00
CA ALA A 1007 76.30 -45.95 7.75
C ALA A 1007 75.98 -44.59 8.39
N TRP A 1008 75.28 -43.70 7.68
CA TRP A 1008 74.82 -42.43 8.24
C TRP A 1008 73.84 -42.65 9.40
N THR A 1009 72.85 -43.55 9.22
CA THR A 1009 71.87 -43.88 10.26
C THR A 1009 72.54 -44.51 11.49
N SER A 1010 73.50 -45.42 11.27
CA SER A 1010 74.30 -46.03 12.32
C SER A 1010 75.16 -45.00 13.07
N GLN A 1011 75.80 -44.07 12.37
CA GLN A 1011 76.56 -42.96 12.99
C GLN A 1011 75.64 -42.00 13.75
N ALA A 1012 74.47 -41.65 13.20
CA ALA A 1012 73.49 -40.79 13.83
C ALA A 1012 72.91 -41.44 15.10
N LEU A 1013 72.57 -42.73 15.05
CA LEU A 1013 72.14 -43.51 16.22
C LEU A 1013 73.27 -43.63 17.25
N GLY A 1014 74.51 -43.87 16.83
CA GLY A 1014 75.68 -43.90 17.70
C GLY A 1014 75.92 -42.56 18.39
N ALA A 1015 75.74 -41.44 17.68
CA ALA A 1015 75.83 -40.09 18.25
C ALA A 1015 74.68 -39.82 19.24
N LEU A 1016 73.46 -40.27 18.93
CA LEU A 1016 72.29 -40.17 19.79
C LEU A 1016 72.45 -40.99 21.08
N LEU A 1017 73.01 -42.20 20.99
CA LEU A 1017 73.20 -43.12 22.11
C LEU A 1017 74.38 -42.74 23.02
N ASN A 1018 75.38 -42.04 22.50
CA ASN A 1018 76.60 -41.67 23.24
C ASN A 1018 76.55 -40.27 23.89
N ASP A 1019 75.38 -39.64 23.95
CA ASP A 1019 75.13 -38.35 24.64
C ASP A 1019 76.15 -37.24 24.30
N TYR A 1020 76.57 -37.16 23.02
CA TYR A 1020 77.17 -35.94 22.47
C TYR A 1020 76.06 -34.90 22.30
N GLY A 1021 75.53 -34.45 23.44
CA GLY A 1021 74.62 -33.33 23.55
C GLY A 1021 75.30 -32.07 23.04
N ASP A 1022 74.55 -31.33 22.24
CA ASP A 1022 74.84 -29.98 21.77
C ASP A 1022 75.81 -29.85 20.57
N SER A 1023 75.30 -30.15 19.38
CA SER A 1023 75.71 -29.40 18.20
C SER A 1023 74.47 -28.88 17.45
N LYS A 1024 74.31 -27.55 17.48
CA LYS A 1024 73.37 -26.77 16.64
C LYS A 1024 73.65 -26.89 15.13
N LYS A 1025 74.47 -27.85 14.71
CA LYS A 1025 74.67 -28.23 13.30
C LYS A 1025 74.09 -29.63 13.11
N LYS A 1026 72.77 -29.72 12.91
CA LYS A 1026 72.19 -30.91 12.27
C LYS A 1026 72.93 -31.10 10.95
N ARG A 1027 73.78 -32.13 10.86
CA ARG A 1027 74.39 -32.51 9.59
C ARG A 1027 73.24 -32.84 8.64
N ALA A 1028 73.13 -32.11 7.53
CA ALA A 1028 72.08 -32.37 6.55
C ALA A 1028 72.14 -33.84 6.14
N LEU A 1029 70.97 -34.46 5.96
CA LEU A 1029 70.88 -35.82 5.45
C LEU A 1029 71.59 -35.85 4.08
N PRO A 1030 72.53 -36.78 3.86
CA PRO A 1030 73.16 -36.91 2.56
C PRO A 1030 72.08 -37.31 1.54
N PRO A 1031 72.19 -36.80 0.31
CA PRO A 1031 71.31 -37.20 -0.78
C PRO A 1031 71.50 -38.69 -1.11
N ILE A 1032 70.44 -39.33 -1.59
CA ILE A 1032 70.43 -40.75 -1.93
C ILE A 1032 70.79 -40.88 -3.42
N ASN A 1033 71.92 -41.52 -3.72
CA ASN A 1033 72.27 -41.87 -5.08
C ASN A 1033 71.58 -43.19 -5.47
N LEU A 1034 70.63 -43.12 -6.39
CA LEU A 1034 70.04 -44.29 -7.04
C LEU A 1034 70.79 -44.60 -8.32
N HIS A 1035 71.25 -45.83 -8.45
CA HIS A 1035 71.73 -46.37 -9.71
C HIS A 1035 70.52 -46.81 -10.55
N LEU A 1036 70.42 -46.27 -11.75
CA LEU A 1036 69.41 -46.61 -12.74
C LEU A 1036 70.05 -47.56 -13.75
N SER A 1037 69.88 -48.86 -13.54
CA SER A 1037 70.25 -49.87 -14.54
C SER A 1037 69.16 -49.98 -15.59
N LYS A 1038 69.53 -49.74 -16.85
CA LYS A 1038 68.62 -49.63 -17.99
C LYS A 1038 68.94 -50.72 -19.01
N ILE A 1039 67.91 -51.43 -19.45
CA ILE A 1039 67.98 -52.44 -20.51
C ILE A 1039 67.11 -51.93 -21.65
N SER A 1040 67.72 -51.35 -22.69
CA SER A 1040 67.00 -50.93 -23.90
C SER A 1040 66.73 -52.13 -24.79
N PHE A 1041 65.53 -52.16 -25.37
CA PHE A 1041 65.09 -53.15 -26.34
C PHE A 1041 64.91 -52.57 -27.74
N VAL A 1042 65.11 -51.26 -27.90
CA VAL A 1042 65.04 -50.57 -29.19
C VAL A 1042 66.42 -50.59 -29.84
N SER A 1043 66.52 -51.04 -31.09
CA SER A 1043 67.75 -50.91 -31.88
C SER A 1043 67.94 -49.45 -32.28
N HIS A 1044 69.08 -48.86 -31.94
CA HIS A 1044 69.47 -47.54 -32.43
C HIS A 1044 69.82 -47.54 -33.91
#